data_AF-A0AAD6U1F2-F1
#
_entry.id   AF-A0AAD6U1F2-F1
#
_cell.length_a   1.000
_cell.length_b   1.000
_cell.length_c   1.000
_cell.angle_alpha   90.00
_cell.angle_beta   90.00
_cell.angle_gamma   90.00
#
_symmetry.space_group_name_H-M   'P 1'
#
loop_
_entity.id
_entity.type
_entity.pdbx_description
1 polymer ?
#
loop_
_entity_poly.entity_id
_entity_poly.type
_entity_poly.pdbx_seq_one_letter_code
_entity_poly.pdbx_strand_id
1 'polypeptide(L)'
;MMHEREHDDPFISAYNPPPQTAPYSPYSDGQYPAHPYAQPLRPAVESLDSYRDDPVYPPGSANNSALLLPTSTAAPGAMSQRSYGPDYGGPYAARSSGKKKRAIGFGVVAAIIVIAAAVVLPVYFLVIKKNNASTAAAASSNNSGKNGTSTSGGKVIGAVTGGDGSTVMMTSGATFVYNNSFGGYWAADATNPFGSAGRANSWTPMLNESWNWGTDRVYGVNLGGWFVLEPFITPALFQAYPSAADEWTLSALMRADGTLQATMEKHYDTFITEHDIAQIAGAGLNWVRVPIPYWAISSWSDVGKDSTGATVAEPFLEGVCWKYVVRLLGWARKYGLRVNLDLHTIPGSQNGYNHSGKLGQVNFLNGVMGVANAQRALDYIRIITEFITQPEWADVVPQFGIMNEALMSAIGRAQLTSFYLQAHNMIRGITGVGAGHGPFISIHDGFQGVSSWAGFLPGSDRVILDTHPYFAFDQQKNDAPIATSEDAATAGGIWPAQACSAWGPSLNTSRTAFGVTVAGEFSNGYNDCGLYLTGVNGTTSFGGNCALFQDSSTWNASLKAGVQQFALASMDATQNWYFWTWKIGPALDGVVRSPLWSYQLGLESGWMPTDPRTAIGKCAARGVTGPQFSGTYSAWQTGGAGAGTIDPAAVASFGQWPPATISNVDALATSLPTYTATASIPSLTFVTPTATGSADAAVTAAPTVSVGSGWFAAQDTALAVTPVAGCTYPNAWSAVGSPVPTVCKGA
;
A
#
# COMPACT_ATOMS: atom_id res chain seq x y z
N MET A 1 19.85 -19.59 62.47
CA MET A 1 20.71 -18.38 62.43
C MET A 1 21.94 -18.69 61.59
N MET A 2 22.55 -17.65 61.01
CA MET A 2 23.80 -17.57 60.22
C MET A 2 24.68 -18.81 60.00
N HIS A 3 25.05 -19.04 58.73
CA HIS A 3 26.41 -19.07 58.14
C HIS A 3 26.24 -19.59 56.69
N GLU A 4 26.64 -18.96 55.58
CA GLU A 4 27.88 -18.27 55.12
C GLU A 4 28.61 -19.09 54.03
N ARG A 5 28.66 -18.49 52.82
CA ARG A 5 29.65 -18.56 51.71
C ARG A 5 28.94 -18.35 50.36
N GLU A 6 29.24 -17.30 49.60
CA GLU A 6 30.47 -16.95 48.85
C GLU A 6 30.52 -17.56 47.44
N HIS A 7 30.92 -16.74 46.46
CA HIS A 7 31.12 -17.08 45.04
C HIS A 7 32.58 -17.45 44.77
N ASP A 8 32.83 -18.22 43.71
CA ASP A 8 33.79 -17.82 42.67
C ASP A 8 33.64 -18.63 41.35
N ASP A 9 34.34 -18.16 40.32
CA ASP A 9 34.36 -18.52 38.87
C ASP A 9 35.31 -19.75 38.59
N PRO A 10 35.80 -20.10 37.36
CA PRO A 10 35.39 -19.83 35.96
C PRO A 10 35.49 -21.05 34.96
N PHE A 11 35.41 -20.78 33.64
CA PHE A 11 36.03 -21.47 32.47
C PHE A 11 35.28 -22.47 31.52
N ILE A 12 35.10 -21.98 30.28
CA ILE A 12 35.28 -22.58 28.93
C ILE A 12 35.45 -24.11 28.76
N SER A 13 34.70 -24.68 27.81
CA SER A 13 35.15 -25.78 26.94
C SER A 13 34.46 -25.70 25.56
N ALA A 14 35.09 -26.27 24.51
CA ALA A 14 34.59 -26.31 23.13
C ALA A 14 34.72 -27.72 22.53
N TYR A 15 33.89 -28.11 21.56
CA TYR A 15 34.07 -29.37 20.83
C TYR A 15 33.56 -29.33 19.37
N ASN A 16 34.14 -30.18 18.52
CA ASN A 16 33.96 -30.22 17.05
C ASN A 16 32.95 -31.27 16.56
N PRO A 17 32.41 -31.14 15.32
CA PRO A 17 31.48 -32.08 14.71
C PRO A 17 32.16 -33.26 13.93
N PRO A 18 31.52 -34.45 13.87
CA PRO A 18 31.85 -35.57 12.97
C PRO A 18 30.80 -35.78 11.84
N PRO A 19 30.96 -36.73 10.88
CA PRO A 19 30.75 -36.41 9.46
C PRO A 19 29.70 -37.23 8.66
N GLN A 20 29.56 -36.92 7.37
CA GLN A 20 28.73 -37.65 6.39
C GLN A 20 29.43 -38.87 5.76
N THR A 21 28.75 -40.02 5.73
CA THR A 21 28.82 -41.08 4.67
C THR A 21 27.59 -41.99 4.81
N ALA A 22 26.62 -41.99 3.89
CA ALA A 22 26.52 -42.90 2.72
C ALA A 22 25.77 -44.24 3.05
N PRO A 23 25.50 -45.17 2.11
CA PRO A 23 24.25 -45.14 1.34
C PRO A 23 23.47 -46.48 1.29
N TYR A 24 22.21 -46.46 0.80
CA TYR A 24 21.35 -47.52 0.16
C TYR A 24 19.86 -47.12 0.37
N SER A 25 18.81 -47.69 -0.26
CA SER A 25 18.52 -48.30 -1.59
C SER A 25 17.02 -48.72 -1.56
N PRO A 26 16.23 -48.78 -2.68
CA PRO A 26 14.76 -48.74 -2.60
C PRO A 26 14.02 -50.09 -2.67
N TYR A 27 13.04 -50.29 -1.78
CA TYR A 27 11.92 -51.25 -1.78
C TYR A 27 10.88 -50.75 -0.74
N SER A 28 9.56 -51.01 -0.79
CA SER A 28 8.68 -51.61 -1.80
C SER A 28 7.23 -51.13 -1.58
N ASP A 29 6.27 -51.54 -2.43
CA ASP A 29 4.84 -51.41 -2.17
C ASP A 29 4.40 -51.97 -0.79
N GLY A 30 3.39 -51.33 -0.21
CA GLY A 30 2.72 -51.73 1.02
C GLY A 30 1.30 -51.14 1.08
N GLN A 31 0.28 -51.98 0.89
CA GLN A 31 -1.11 -51.54 0.73
C GLN A 31 -1.72 -51.00 2.02
N TYR A 32 -2.47 -49.90 1.93
CA TYR A 32 -3.51 -49.53 2.90
C TYR A 32 -4.83 -49.21 2.16
N PRO A 33 -6.00 -49.48 2.77
CA PRO A 33 -7.27 -49.57 2.05
C PRO A 33 -7.89 -48.21 1.75
N ALA A 34 -8.64 -48.13 0.64
CA ALA A 34 -9.38 -46.93 0.27
C ALA A 34 -10.63 -46.74 1.14
N HIS A 35 -10.78 -45.54 1.71
CA HIS A 35 -12.06 -45.01 2.20
C HIS A 35 -12.40 -43.72 1.45
N PRO A 36 -13.68 -43.40 1.24
CA PRO A 36 -14.09 -42.47 0.19
C PRO A 36 -13.95 -41.01 0.60
N TYR A 37 -13.33 -40.21 -0.28
CA TYR A 37 -13.43 -38.76 -0.20
C TYR A 37 -14.84 -38.30 -0.57
N ALA A 38 -15.50 -37.61 0.35
CA ALA A 38 -16.68 -36.82 0.03
C ALA A 38 -16.28 -35.66 -0.89
N GLN A 39 -16.97 -35.50 -2.02
CA GLN A 39 -16.80 -34.35 -2.91
C GLN A 39 -17.26 -33.07 -2.19
N PRO A 40 -16.47 -31.98 -2.19
CA PRO A 40 -16.99 -30.66 -1.87
C PRO A 40 -18.07 -30.29 -2.89
N LEU A 41 -19.32 -30.16 -2.45
CA LEU A 41 -20.42 -29.77 -3.31
C LEU A 41 -20.18 -28.34 -3.81
N ARG A 42 -19.98 -28.20 -5.13
CA ARG A 42 -19.96 -26.90 -5.79
C ARG A 42 -21.37 -26.28 -5.71
N PRO A 43 -21.53 -25.03 -5.23
CA PRO A 43 -22.66 -24.23 -5.65
C PRO A 43 -22.61 -24.08 -7.17
N ALA A 44 -23.72 -24.34 -7.85
CA ALA A 44 -23.84 -24.02 -9.26
C ALA A 44 -23.97 -22.50 -9.42
N VAL A 45 -23.01 -21.87 -10.08
CA VAL A 45 -23.18 -20.49 -10.56
C VAL A 45 -24.01 -20.57 -11.83
N GLU A 46 -25.33 -20.41 -11.69
CA GLU A 46 -26.19 -20.20 -12.85
C GLU A 46 -25.87 -18.86 -13.50
N SER A 47 -25.77 -18.83 -14.83
CA SER A 47 -25.47 -17.64 -15.61
C SER A 47 -26.68 -16.71 -15.65
N LEU A 48 -26.72 -15.72 -14.76
CA LEU A 48 -27.68 -14.62 -14.85
C LEU A 48 -27.17 -13.55 -15.81
N ASP A 49 -27.73 -13.53 -17.02
CA ASP A 49 -27.50 -12.48 -18.02
C ASP A 49 -27.83 -11.09 -17.45
N SER A 50 -26.78 -10.32 -17.14
CA SER A 50 -26.94 -8.93 -16.70
C SER A 50 -27.08 -8.02 -17.92
N TYR A 51 -28.34 -7.70 -18.19
CA TYR A 51 -28.85 -6.64 -19.08
C TYR A 51 -27.83 -5.56 -19.53
N ARG A 52 -27.81 -5.29 -20.84
CA ARG A 52 -27.20 -4.07 -21.40
C ARG A 52 -28.24 -2.94 -21.42
N ASP A 53 -27.85 -1.76 -20.96
CA ASP A 53 -28.57 -0.51 -21.27
C ASP A 53 -27.76 0.34 -22.26
N ASP A 54 -28.32 0.54 -23.46
CA ASP A 54 -27.97 1.61 -24.39
C ASP A 54 -29.21 2.53 -24.52
N PRO A 55 -29.06 3.87 -24.60
CA PRO A 55 -30.15 4.79 -24.29
C PRO A 55 -31.18 4.95 -25.42
N VAL A 56 -32.48 4.87 -25.07
CA VAL A 56 -33.61 5.11 -25.99
C VAL A 56 -34.45 6.29 -25.51
N TYR A 57 -34.56 7.33 -26.35
CA TYR A 57 -35.53 8.42 -26.18
C TYR A 57 -36.95 7.99 -26.66
N PRO A 58 -38.04 8.55 -26.10
CA PRO A 58 -39.39 8.02 -26.28
C PRO A 58 -40.01 8.29 -27.67
N PRO A 59 -40.98 7.46 -28.11
CA PRO A 59 -41.58 7.53 -29.45
C PRO A 59 -42.66 8.62 -29.57
N GLY A 60 -42.79 9.25 -30.75
CA GLY A 60 -43.79 10.30 -30.98
C GLY A 60 -44.15 10.56 -32.44
N SER A 61 -45.29 10.01 -32.87
CA SER A 61 -46.02 10.31 -34.13
C SER A 61 -45.34 9.90 -35.46
N ALA A 62 -46.14 9.85 -36.53
CA ALA A 62 -45.75 9.34 -37.85
C ALA A 62 -46.05 10.35 -38.96
N ASN A 63 -45.34 10.26 -40.09
CA ASN A 63 -45.90 10.63 -41.40
C ASN A 63 -45.12 10.03 -42.59
N ASN A 64 -45.76 10.03 -43.75
CA ASN A 64 -45.27 9.41 -44.99
C ASN A 64 -44.19 10.24 -45.68
N SER A 65 -43.24 9.59 -46.38
CA SER A 65 -43.15 9.61 -47.86
C SER A 65 -41.93 8.83 -48.37
N ALA A 66 -42.00 8.34 -49.61
CA ALA A 66 -40.87 7.73 -50.33
C ALA A 66 -40.32 8.69 -51.39
N LEU A 67 -39.07 8.49 -51.86
CA LEU A 67 -38.73 8.29 -53.29
C LEU A 67 -37.20 8.29 -53.60
N LEU A 68 -36.86 7.51 -54.63
CA LEU A 68 -35.72 7.63 -55.59
C LEU A 68 -34.27 7.25 -55.21
N LEU A 69 -33.84 6.14 -55.84
CA LEU A 69 -32.50 5.73 -56.29
C LEU A 69 -32.08 6.47 -57.60
N PRO A 70 -30.92 6.20 -58.26
CA PRO A 70 -29.74 5.35 -57.94
C PRO A 70 -28.45 6.24 -57.82
N THR A 71 -27.16 5.86 -57.95
CA THR A 71 -26.35 4.71 -58.46
C THR A 71 -25.14 4.47 -57.48
N SER A 72 -24.05 3.70 -57.71
CA SER A 72 -23.50 2.95 -58.86
C SER A 72 -22.59 1.75 -58.47
N THR A 73 -22.44 0.83 -59.43
CA THR A 73 -21.33 -0.12 -59.75
C THR A 73 -19.92 0.08 -59.14
N ALA A 74 -19.09 -0.96 -58.91
CA ALA A 74 -19.29 -2.43 -59.01
C ALA A 74 -18.10 -3.24 -58.41
N ALA A 75 -18.34 -4.54 -58.16
CA ALA A 75 -17.34 -5.63 -58.05
C ALA A 75 -17.48 -6.57 -59.31
N PRO A 76 -16.78 -7.72 -59.54
CA PRO A 76 -16.43 -8.78 -58.57
C PRO A 76 -15.08 -9.53 -58.84
N GLY A 77 -14.83 -10.66 -58.18
CA GLY A 77 -13.83 -11.67 -58.58
C GLY A 77 -13.40 -12.62 -57.46
N ALA A 78 -13.30 -13.93 -57.71
CA ALA A 78 -12.93 -14.92 -56.68
C ALA A 78 -12.26 -16.20 -57.25
N MET A 79 -11.50 -16.88 -56.39
CA MET A 79 -11.17 -18.33 -56.40
C MET A 79 -10.24 -18.88 -57.50
N SER A 80 -9.13 -19.56 -57.12
CA SER A 80 -8.71 -20.93 -57.59
C SER A 80 -7.27 -21.29 -57.13
N GLN A 81 -6.76 -22.47 -57.52
CA GLN A 81 -5.67 -23.22 -56.88
C GLN A 81 -4.32 -23.31 -57.64
N ARG A 82 -3.28 -23.66 -56.85
CA ARG A 82 -2.17 -24.61 -57.13
C ARG A 82 -1.00 -24.28 -58.09
N SER A 83 0.19 -24.30 -57.46
CA SER A 83 1.38 -25.10 -57.83
C SER A 83 2.18 -24.81 -59.11
N TYR A 84 3.47 -24.49 -58.91
CA TYR A 84 4.58 -25.09 -59.68
C TYR A 84 5.84 -25.21 -58.81
N GLY A 85 6.66 -26.23 -59.08
CA GLY A 85 8.00 -26.51 -58.57
C GLY A 85 8.73 -27.43 -59.58
N PRO A 86 9.83 -28.14 -59.26
CA PRO A 86 10.54 -28.28 -57.98
C PRO A 86 11.91 -27.50 -58.03
N ASP A 87 13.16 -27.96 -57.80
CA ASP A 87 13.76 -29.26 -57.42
C ASP A 87 15.24 -29.14 -56.96
N TYR A 88 15.82 -30.26 -56.49
CA TYR A 88 17.23 -30.62 -56.26
C TYR A 88 18.11 -29.89 -55.23
N GLY A 89 18.72 -30.67 -54.32
CA GLY A 89 20.13 -30.46 -53.92
C GLY A 89 20.52 -30.63 -52.43
N GLY A 90 20.49 -31.85 -51.87
CA GLY A 90 21.28 -32.19 -50.67
C GLY A 90 22.69 -32.70 -51.01
N PRO A 91 23.46 -33.36 -50.09
CA PRO A 91 23.07 -33.77 -48.72
C PRO A 91 24.17 -33.71 -47.61
N TYR A 92 23.73 -33.97 -46.35
CA TYR A 92 24.41 -34.62 -45.21
C TYR A 92 25.88 -34.34 -44.77
N ALA A 93 25.99 -33.80 -43.53
CA ALA A 93 26.58 -34.43 -42.31
C ALA A 93 27.98 -34.07 -41.74
N ALA A 94 28.05 -34.26 -40.41
CA ALA A 94 29.19 -34.58 -39.53
C ALA A 94 29.95 -33.46 -38.74
N ARG A 95 30.42 -33.86 -37.56
CA ARG A 95 31.00 -33.05 -36.46
C ARG A 95 32.44 -32.59 -36.69
N SER A 96 32.85 -31.49 -36.05
CA SER A 96 34.22 -31.33 -35.53
C SER A 96 34.25 -30.46 -34.26
N SER A 97 35.42 -30.35 -33.61
CA SER A 97 35.62 -29.70 -32.30
C SER A 97 36.81 -28.72 -32.32
N GLY A 98 36.91 -27.77 -31.38
CA GLY A 98 38.14 -26.98 -31.25
C GLY A 98 38.09 -25.71 -30.39
N LYS A 99 38.66 -25.80 -29.17
CA LYS A 99 38.93 -24.70 -28.22
C LYS A 99 39.56 -23.45 -28.89
N LYS A 100 38.93 -22.26 -28.79
CA LYS A 100 39.62 -20.95 -28.97
C LYS A 100 38.90 -19.71 -28.38
N LYS A 101 38.56 -19.73 -27.07
CA LYS A 101 38.03 -18.55 -26.33
C LYS A 101 38.70 -18.35 -24.96
N ARG A 102 39.99 -17.95 -24.93
CA ARG A 102 40.70 -17.53 -23.70
C ARG A 102 41.61 -16.28 -23.83
N ALA A 103 41.66 -15.64 -25.00
CA ALA A 103 42.54 -14.48 -25.25
C ALA A 103 41.86 -13.11 -25.02
N ILE A 104 40.52 -13.03 -25.03
CA ILE A 104 39.79 -11.75 -25.07
C ILE A 104 39.56 -11.15 -23.66
N GLY A 105 39.42 -11.98 -22.61
CA GLY A 105 39.08 -11.51 -21.26
C GLY A 105 40.15 -10.63 -20.60
N PHE A 106 41.44 -10.91 -20.83
CA PHE A 106 42.53 -10.18 -20.18
C PHE A 106 42.67 -8.72 -20.66
N GLY A 107 42.34 -8.43 -21.93
CA GLY A 107 42.42 -7.07 -22.47
C GLY A 107 41.41 -6.11 -21.83
N VAL A 108 40.18 -6.59 -21.57
CA VAL A 108 39.11 -5.80 -20.95
C VAL A 108 39.45 -5.46 -19.49
N VAL A 109 39.96 -6.43 -18.72
CA VAL A 109 40.38 -6.21 -17.32
C VAL A 109 41.54 -5.22 -17.23
N ALA A 110 42.53 -5.32 -18.14
CA ALA A 110 43.64 -4.38 -18.19
C ALA A 110 43.18 -2.94 -18.51
N ALA A 111 42.23 -2.77 -19.44
CA ALA A 111 41.67 -1.47 -19.77
C ALA A 111 40.93 -0.83 -18.57
N ILE A 112 40.11 -1.62 -17.86
CA ILE A 112 39.39 -1.16 -16.66
C ILE A 112 40.36 -0.72 -15.56
N ILE A 113 41.45 -1.46 -15.32
CA ILE A 113 42.48 -1.10 -14.32
C ILE A 113 43.19 0.21 -14.70
N VAL A 114 43.52 0.41 -15.98
CA VAL A 114 44.15 1.65 -16.45
C VAL A 114 43.21 2.85 -16.32
N ILE A 115 41.92 2.69 -16.64
CA ILE A 115 40.90 3.75 -16.48
C ILE A 115 40.70 4.07 -14.99
N ALA A 116 40.60 3.06 -14.12
CA ALA A 116 40.49 3.26 -12.69
C ALA A 116 41.71 4.00 -12.12
N ALA A 117 42.93 3.63 -12.51
CA ALA A 117 44.14 4.35 -12.12
C ALA A 117 44.15 5.81 -12.62
N ALA A 118 43.73 6.05 -13.87
CA ALA A 118 43.67 7.38 -14.47
C ALA A 118 42.64 8.31 -13.80
N VAL A 119 41.58 7.77 -13.19
CA VAL A 119 40.58 8.56 -12.44
C VAL A 119 40.94 8.71 -10.96
N VAL A 120 41.44 7.66 -10.31
CA VAL A 120 41.72 7.68 -8.86
C VAL A 120 42.99 8.47 -8.52
N LEU A 121 44.05 8.40 -9.33
CA LEU A 121 45.32 9.07 -9.03
C LEU A 121 45.19 10.61 -9.00
N PRO A 122 44.52 11.30 -9.96
CA PRO A 122 44.30 12.73 -9.88
C PRO A 122 43.52 13.16 -8.63
N VAL A 123 42.44 12.44 -8.28
CA VAL A 123 41.62 12.75 -7.08
C VAL A 123 42.46 12.62 -5.81
N TYR A 124 43.25 11.54 -5.68
CA TYR A 124 44.13 11.32 -4.54
C TYR A 124 45.19 12.43 -4.38
N PHE A 125 45.87 12.82 -5.47
CA PHE A 125 46.93 13.82 -5.41
C PHE A 125 46.46 15.28 -5.35
N LEU A 126 45.31 15.62 -5.93
CA LEU A 126 44.79 17.00 -5.97
C LEU A 126 43.90 17.33 -4.76
N VAL A 127 43.13 16.38 -4.24
CA VAL A 127 42.15 16.62 -3.16
C VAL A 127 42.70 16.18 -1.80
N ILE A 128 43.23 14.96 -1.68
CA ILE A 128 43.52 14.36 -0.37
C ILE A 128 44.90 14.79 0.16
N LYS A 129 45.95 14.82 -0.67
CA LYS A 129 47.33 14.99 -0.19
C LYS A 129 47.69 16.42 0.27
N LYS A 130 46.84 17.43 0.09
CA LYS A 130 47.21 18.84 0.33
C LYS A 130 47.20 19.28 1.81
N ASN A 131 46.60 18.49 2.71
CA ASN A 131 46.41 18.84 4.13
C ASN A 131 47.56 18.43 5.05
N ASN A 132 48.82 18.47 4.59
CA ASN A 132 50.00 18.16 5.41
C ASN A 132 51.26 18.95 4.99
N ALA A 133 51.29 20.25 5.28
CA ALA A 133 52.51 21.06 5.35
C ALA A 133 52.27 22.28 6.26
N SER A 134 53.10 22.47 7.29
CA SER A 134 52.97 23.57 8.28
C SER A 134 54.26 24.39 8.38
N THR A 135 54.19 25.71 8.27
CA THR A 135 55.22 26.70 8.67
C THR A 135 54.72 28.14 8.41
N ALA A 136 55.19 29.21 9.05
CA ALA A 136 55.25 29.53 10.50
C ALA A 136 55.79 30.97 10.70
N ALA A 137 54.98 31.91 11.22
CA ALA A 137 55.35 33.22 11.79
C ALA A 137 54.06 33.91 12.32
N ALA A 138 53.89 34.17 13.63
CA ALA A 138 54.41 35.30 14.43
C ALA A 138 53.43 36.51 14.47
N ALA A 139 53.08 37.13 15.62
CA ALA A 139 53.40 36.82 17.02
C ALA A 139 52.46 37.53 18.04
N SER A 140 52.46 37.04 19.29
CA SER A 140 52.03 37.72 20.54
C SER A 140 50.50 37.94 20.76
N SER A 141 49.95 37.98 21.99
CA SER A 141 50.50 37.80 23.35
C SER A 141 49.45 37.30 24.37
N ASN A 142 49.89 36.50 25.36
CA ASN A 142 49.33 36.29 26.73
C ASN A 142 47.84 35.85 26.88
N ASN A 143 47.41 35.13 27.93
CA ASN A 143 48.04 34.74 29.21
C ASN A 143 47.66 33.30 29.62
N SER A 144 48.25 32.76 30.70
CA SER A 144 48.12 31.36 31.15
C SER A 144 47.26 31.18 32.42
N GLY A 145 46.53 30.06 32.55
CA GLY A 145 45.71 29.74 33.75
C GLY A 145 45.16 28.29 33.77
N LYS A 146 45.78 27.43 34.58
CA LYS A 146 45.60 25.95 34.66
C LYS A 146 44.20 25.41 35.02
N ASN A 147 43.97 24.16 34.59
CA ASN A 147 43.09 23.11 35.15
C ASN A 147 41.58 23.36 35.29
N GLY A 148 40.79 22.58 34.53
CA GLY A 148 39.36 22.34 34.77
C GLY A 148 38.94 21.01 34.13
N THR A 149 38.30 20.14 34.91
CA THR A 149 37.95 18.74 34.55
C THR A 149 37.02 18.65 33.33
N SER A 150 37.37 17.86 32.32
CA SER A 150 36.52 17.66 31.13
C SER A 150 35.42 16.62 31.37
N THR A 151 34.30 17.05 31.97
CA THR A 151 33.05 16.27 31.93
C THR A 151 32.54 16.18 30.49
N SER A 152 32.28 14.97 29.99
CA SER A 152 31.82 14.70 28.63
C SER A 152 30.33 15.04 28.45
N GLY A 153 30.02 16.34 28.27
CA GLY A 153 28.68 16.79 27.91
C GLY A 153 28.35 16.43 26.46
N GLY A 154 27.27 15.66 26.24
CA GLY A 154 26.77 15.33 24.92
C GLY A 154 26.34 16.60 24.16
N LYS A 155 26.86 16.79 22.94
CA LYS A 155 26.57 17.97 22.14
C LYS A 155 25.24 17.80 21.41
N VAL A 156 24.17 18.36 21.97
CA VAL A 156 22.85 18.41 21.31
C VAL A 156 23.00 19.12 19.97
N ILE A 157 22.59 18.44 18.90
CA ILE A 157 22.58 19.00 17.54
C ILE A 157 21.25 19.73 17.38
N GLY A 158 21.29 21.05 17.17
CA GLY A 158 20.10 21.85 16.87
C GLY A 158 19.59 21.60 15.44
N ALA A 159 18.59 22.37 15.00
CA ALA A 159 17.99 22.26 13.67
C ALA A 159 19.03 22.15 12.53
N VAL A 160 18.90 21.08 11.74
CA VAL A 160 19.68 20.81 10.51
C VAL A 160 18.71 20.75 9.33
N THR A 161 19.11 21.31 8.20
CA THR A 161 18.31 21.30 6.97
C THR A 161 19.22 21.17 5.75
N GLY A 162 18.70 20.65 4.64
CA GLY A 162 19.42 20.48 3.38
C GLY A 162 18.47 20.43 2.19
N GLY A 163 18.85 21.08 1.09
CA GLY A 163 18.18 20.97 -0.20
C GLY A 163 18.85 19.94 -1.12
N ASP A 164 18.64 20.08 -2.42
CA ASP A 164 19.27 19.25 -3.46
C ASP A 164 20.81 19.15 -3.29
N GLY A 165 21.35 17.95 -3.52
CA GLY A 165 22.77 17.64 -3.36
C GLY A 165 23.31 17.59 -1.92
N SER A 166 22.48 17.84 -0.90
CA SER A 166 22.91 17.77 0.51
C SER A 166 23.09 16.33 0.99
N THR A 167 24.01 16.10 1.93
CA THR A 167 24.18 14.79 2.58
C THR A 167 23.21 14.65 3.75
N VAL A 168 22.35 13.64 3.69
CA VAL A 168 21.56 13.17 4.84
C VAL A 168 22.37 12.12 5.59
N MET A 169 22.41 12.25 6.91
CA MET A 169 22.78 11.15 7.82
C MET A 169 21.49 10.49 8.33
N MET A 170 21.38 9.18 8.13
CA MET A 170 20.33 8.33 8.69
C MET A 170 20.55 8.10 10.17
N THR A 171 19.50 7.63 10.85
CA THR A 171 19.54 7.15 12.23
C THR A 171 20.53 6.00 12.43
N SER A 172 20.74 5.18 11.39
CA SER A 172 21.73 4.09 11.30
C SER A 172 23.18 4.55 11.21
N GLY A 173 23.44 5.86 11.12
CA GLY A 173 24.76 6.43 10.83
C GLY A 173 25.20 6.27 9.37
N ALA A 174 24.43 5.56 8.53
CA ALA A 174 24.63 5.55 7.09
C ALA A 174 24.30 6.93 6.49
N THR A 175 24.92 7.26 5.35
CA THR A 175 24.73 8.56 4.69
C THR A 175 24.33 8.41 3.23
N PHE A 176 23.45 9.28 2.74
CA PHE A 176 23.07 9.36 1.33
C PHE A 176 22.99 10.82 0.86
N VAL A 177 22.95 11.03 -0.46
CA VAL A 177 22.76 12.36 -1.05
C VAL A 177 21.27 12.56 -1.34
N TYR A 178 20.70 13.64 -0.83
CA TYR A 178 19.33 14.04 -1.11
C TYR A 178 19.25 14.66 -2.50
N ASN A 179 18.61 13.96 -3.44
CA ASN A 179 18.40 14.43 -4.81
C ASN A 179 16.95 14.92 -4.94
N ASN A 180 16.75 16.23 -5.10
CA ASN A 180 15.44 16.86 -5.28
C ASN A 180 15.57 18.14 -6.12
N SER A 181 15.62 17.95 -7.44
CA SER A 181 15.68 19.04 -8.42
C SER A 181 14.41 19.90 -8.48
N PHE A 182 13.38 19.56 -7.70
CA PHE A 182 12.09 20.24 -7.66
C PHE A 182 11.98 21.33 -6.57
N GLY A 183 13.10 21.62 -5.90
CA GLY A 183 13.19 22.67 -4.88
C GLY A 183 12.60 22.26 -3.53
N GLY A 184 12.49 20.96 -3.27
CA GLY A 184 12.24 20.44 -1.93
C GLY A 184 13.48 20.48 -1.04
N TYR A 185 13.26 20.44 0.27
CA TYR A 185 14.31 20.46 1.28
C TYR A 185 13.83 19.73 2.53
N TRP A 186 14.76 19.05 3.20
CA TRP A 186 14.50 18.34 4.45
C TRP A 186 14.85 19.19 5.66
N ALA A 187 14.20 18.93 6.80
CA ALA A 187 14.49 19.57 8.07
C ALA A 187 14.36 18.57 9.23
N ALA A 188 15.31 18.60 10.16
CA ALA A 188 15.31 17.78 11.36
C ALA A 188 15.89 18.56 12.54
N ASP A 189 15.19 18.56 13.69
CA ASP A 189 15.59 19.25 14.90
C ASP A 189 15.36 18.35 16.12
N ALA A 190 16.42 17.94 16.82
CA ALA A 190 16.32 17.11 18.02
C ALA A 190 15.69 17.85 19.22
N THR A 191 15.66 19.18 19.18
CA THR A 191 15.00 20.03 20.19
C THR A 191 13.53 20.32 19.86
N ASN A 192 13.12 20.16 18.59
CA ASN A 192 11.73 20.23 18.15
C ASN A 192 11.42 19.17 17.07
N PRO A 193 11.32 17.89 17.46
CA PRO A 193 11.13 16.79 16.51
C PRO A 193 9.75 16.79 15.82
N PHE A 194 8.78 17.55 16.37
CA PHE A 194 7.44 17.72 15.79
C PHE A 194 7.34 18.99 14.93
N GLY A 195 8.47 19.60 14.55
CA GLY A 195 8.51 20.72 13.61
C GLY A 195 8.04 20.35 12.20
N SER A 196 7.28 21.25 11.56
CA SER A 196 6.68 21.05 10.22
C SER A 196 7.49 21.70 9.09
N ALA A 197 8.81 21.83 9.29
CA ALA A 197 9.69 22.66 8.45
C ALA A 197 10.23 21.98 7.18
N GLY A 198 9.99 20.68 6.97
CA GLY A 198 10.35 20.00 5.72
C GLY A 198 9.37 20.32 4.60
N ARG A 199 9.82 20.30 3.34
CA ARG A 199 8.99 20.57 2.16
C ARG A 199 9.33 19.67 0.99
N ALA A 200 8.35 18.91 0.48
CA ALA A 200 8.58 17.90 -0.56
C ALA A 200 9.03 18.49 -1.91
N ASN A 201 8.48 19.64 -2.32
CA ASN A 201 8.83 20.33 -3.57
C ASN A 201 8.27 21.77 -3.58
N SER A 202 8.71 22.56 -4.56
CA SER A 202 8.40 24.00 -4.67
C SER A 202 6.93 24.36 -4.92
N TRP A 203 6.07 23.42 -5.35
CA TRP A 203 4.64 23.65 -5.60
C TRP A 203 3.71 23.05 -4.52
N THR A 204 4.25 22.30 -3.57
CA THR A 204 3.47 21.69 -2.48
C THR A 204 3.46 22.61 -1.26
N PRO A 205 2.30 22.87 -0.60
CA PRO A 205 2.27 23.58 0.68
C PRO A 205 3.06 22.83 1.76
N MET A 206 3.74 23.53 2.67
CA MET A 206 4.38 22.93 3.85
C MET A 206 3.35 22.22 4.75
N LEU A 207 3.77 21.33 5.65
CA LEU A 207 2.84 20.48 6.39
C LEU A 207 1.90 21.24 7.34
N ASN A 208 2.36 22.38 7.86
CA ASN A 208 1.56 23.33 8.64
C ASN A 208 0.75 24.34 7.79
N GLU A 209 0.76 24.23 6.46
CA GLU A 209 -0.05 25.03 5.55
C GLU A 209 -1.29 24.24 5.10
N SER A 210 -2.42 24.94 4.93
CA SER A 210 -3.69 24.33 4.51
C SER A 210 -3.58 23.72 3.10
N TRP A 211 -4.08 22.49 2.96
CA TRP A 211 -4.22 21.82 1.65
C TRP A 211 -5.54 22.23 0.97
N ASN A 212 -5.43 22.88 -0.18
CA ASN A 212 -6.55 23.54 -0.87
C ASN A 212 -7.16 22.59 -1.90
N TRP A 213 -7.96 21.64 -1.42
CA TRP A 213 -8.68 20.68 -2.26
C TRP A 213 -9.39 21.36 -3.44
N GLY A 214 -9.08 20.91 -4.65
CA GLY A 214 -9.59 21.46 -5.90
C GLY A 214 -8.60 22.38 -6.62
N THR A 215 -7.58 22.89 -5.93
CA THR A 215 -6.41 23.57 -6.50
C THR A 215 -5.16 22.71 -6.35
N ASP A 216 -4.84 22.29 -5.12
CA ASP A 216 -3.71 21.42 -4.84
C ASP A 216 -3.97 19.98 -5.34
N ARG A 217 -2.94 19.32 -5.88
CA ARG A 217 -3.02 17.98 -6.47
C ARG A 217 -2.16 16.96 -5.73
N VAL A 218 -2.78 15.83 -5.39
CA VAL A 218 -2.14 14.66 -4.79
C VAL A 218 -1.36 13.91 -5.86
N TYR A 219 -0.04 13.89 -5.72
CA TYR A 219 0.91 13.04 -6.44
C TYR A 219 1.52 12.09 -5.42
N GLY A 220 0.90 10.93 -5.23
CA GLY A 220 1.23 10.00 -4.16
C GLY A 220 1.71 8.63 -4.64
N VAL A 221 2.32 7.89 -3.72
CA VAL A 221 2.54 6.44 -3.85
C VAL A 221 2.02 5.73 -2.62
N ASN A 222 1.60 4.48 -2.79
CA ASN A 222 1.33 3.59 -1.68
C ASN A 222 2.61 2.96 -1.17
N LEU A 223 2.63 2.61 0.12
CA LEU A 223 3.66 1.77 0.75
C LEU A 223 3.12 0.35 1.01
N GLY A 224 2.41 -0.21 0.02
CA GLY A 224 1.86 -1.57 0.05
C GLY A 224 2.95 -2.64 0.23
N GLY A 225 2.59 -3.80 0.78
CA GLY A 225 3.53 -4.85 1.17
C GLY A 225 4.42 -4.56 2.38
N TRP A 226 4.34 -3.38 3.03
CA TRP A 226 5.22 -3.05 4.16
C TRP A 226 4.70 -3.52 5.52
N PHE A 227 3.58 -2.97 5.99
CA PHE A 227 2.95 -3.35 7.27
C PHE A 227 1.81 -4.36 7.12
N VAL A 228 1.40 -4.61 5.88
CA VAL A 228 0.47 -5.68 5.48
C VAL A 228 1.15 -6.40 4.32
N LEU A 229 1.33 -7.72 4.43
CA LEU A 229 2.10 -8.51 3.47
C LEU A 229 1.26 -9.02 2.31
N GLU A 230 1.81 -8.86 1.11
CA GLU A 230 1.15 -9.24 -0.14
C GLU A 230 2.07 -10.14 -0.98
N PRO A 231 1.60 -11.32 -1.40
CA PRO A 231 2.40 -12.28 -2.17
C PRO A 231 3.13 -11.70 -3.38
N PHE A 232 2.54 -10.76 -4.11
CA PHE A 232 3.14 -10.21 -5.32
C PHE A 232 4.10 -9.04 -5.05
N ILE A 233 4.00 -8.40 -3.88
CA ILE A 233 4.86 -7.29 -3.45
C ILE A 233 6.08 -7.81 -2.69
N THR A 234 5.91 -8.86 -1.87
CA THR A 234 6.99 -9.46 -1.07
C THR A 234 7.18 -10.96 -1.39
N PRO A 235 7.35 -11.37 -2.66
CA PRO A 235 7.28 -12.78 -3.07
C PRO A 235 8.31 -13.68 -2.38
N ALA A 236 9.50 -13.17 -2.04
CA ALA A 236 10.52 -13.95 -1.34
C ALA A 236 10.03 -14.51 0.03
N LEU A 237 9.15 -13.81 0.75
CA LEU A 237 8.60 -14.29 2.03
C LEU A 237 7.65 -15.48 1.82
N PHE A 238 6.80 -15.41 0.79
CA PHE A 238 5.85 -16.47 0.45
C PHE A 238 6.52 -17.65 -0.26
N GLN A 239 7.59 -17.41 -1.02
CA GLN A 239 8.41 -18.48 -1.61
C GLN A 239 9.22 -19.26 -0.56
N ALA A 240 9.54 -18.65 0.59
CA ALA A 240 10.11 -19.38 1.73
C ALA A 240 9.06 -20.26 2.45
N TYR A 241 7.77 -19.94 2.31
CA TYR A 241 6.64 -20.64 2.92
C TYR A 241 5.56 -21.00 1.87
N PRO A 242 5.80 -21.95 0.94
CA PRO A 242 4.96 -22.15 -0.25
C PRO A 242 3.49 -22.56 -0.01
N SER A 243 3.12 -22.89 1.23
CA SER A 243 1.74 -23.16 1.66
C SER A 243 1.00 -21.92 2.17
N ALA A 244 1.67 -20.78 2.32
CA ALA A 244 1.05 -19.50 2.67
C ALA A 244 0.35 -18.88 1.45
N ALA A 245 -0.84 -18.32 1.67
CA ALA A 245 -1.62 -17.59 0.65
C ALA A 245 -1.85 -16.10 1.00
N ASP A 246 -1.65 -15.76 2.28
CA ASP A 246 -1.95 -14.49 2.94
C ASP A 246 -1.05 -14.31 4.19
N GLU A 247 -1.08 -13.15 4.84
CA GLU A 247 -0.28 -12.91 6.05
C GLU A 247 -0.72 -13.80 7.23
N TRP A 248 -2.00 -14.19 7.31
CA TRP A 248 -2.51 -15.11 8.33
C TRP A 248 -1.77 -16.46 8.30
N THR A 249 -1.77 -17.13 7.13
CA THR A 249 -1.13 -18.43 6.93
C THR A 249 0.38 -18.33 6.99
N LEU A 250 0.97 -17.26 6.45
CA LEU A 250 2.39 -16.96 6.58
C LEU A 250 2.82 -16.83 8.04
N SER A 251 2.09 -16.04 8.83
CA SER A 251 2.40 -15.81 10.24
C SER A 251 2.20 -17.05 11.10
N ALA A 252 1.20 -17.89 10.78
CA ALA A 252 0.98 -19.16 11.47
C ALA A 252 2.15 -20.14 11.25
N LEU A 253 2.68 -20.22 10.02
CA LEU A 253 3.86 -21.03 9.70
C LEU A 253 5.12 -20.48 10.38
N MET A 254 5.35 -19.16 10.32
CA MET A 254 6.46 -18.51 11.02
C MET A 254 6.37 -18.61 12.55
N ARG A 255 5.17 -18.79 13.13
CA ARG A 255 5.03 -19.12 14.57
C ARG A 255 5.40 -20.57 14.88
N ALA A 256 5.06 -21.52 14.01
CA ALA A 256 5.46 -22.91 14.17
C ALA A 256 6.99 -23.09 14.09
N ASP A 257 7.66 -22.32 13.22
CA ASP A 257 9.12 -22.29 13.10
C ASP A 257 9.83 -21.44 14.18
N GLY A 258 9.08 -20.62 14.94
CA GLY A 258 9.65 -19.64 15.87
C GLY A 258 10.31 -18.43 15.22
N THR A 259 10.11 -18.21 13.92
CA THR A 259 10.76 -17.17 13.09
C THR A 259 9.99 -15.85 12.98
N LEU A 260 8.71 -15.81 13.38
CA LEU A 260 7.79 -14.68 13.11
C LEU A 260 8.40 -13.32 13.48
N GLN A 261 8.74 -13.10 14.75
CA GLN A 261 9.19 -11.78 15.20
C GLN A 261 10.46 -11.33 14.45
N ALA A 262 11.49 -12.19 14.38
CA ALA A 262 12.74 -11.86 13.72
C ALA A 262 12.57 -11.59 12.21
N THR A 263 11.62 -12.27 11.56
CA THR A 263 11.35 -12.10 10.12
C THR A 263 10.57 -10.82 9.83
N MET A 264 9.50 -10.57 10.59
CA MET A 264 8.67 -9.38 10.41
C MET A 264 9.40 -8.11 10.85
N GLU A 265 10.15 -8.11 11.96
CA GLU A 265 10.95 -6.93 12.35
C GLU A 265 12.05 -6.62 11.32
N LYS A 266 12.72 -7.64 10.77
CA LYS A 266 13.67 -7.44 9.66
C LYS A 266 12.97 -6.87 8.42
N HIS A 267 11.77 -7.34 8.08
CA HIS A 267 10.99 -6.81 6.95
C HIS A 267 10.59 -5.35 7.20
N TYR A 268 9.99 -5.06 8.35
CA TYR A 268 9.60 -3.70 8.72
C TYR A 268 10.79 -2.73 8.77
N ASP A 269 11.97 -3.21 9.17
CA ASP A 269 13.18 -2.39 9.18
C ASP A 269 13.79 -2.13 7.79
N THR A 270 13.83 -3.16 6.93
CA THR A 270 14.62 -3.13 5.68
C THR A 270 13.82 -3.00 4.39
N PHE A 271 12.49 -3.15 4.42
CA PHE A 271 11.68 -3.02 3.21
C PHE A 271 11.51 -1.56 2.77
N ILE A 272 10.94 -0.67 3.60
CA ILE A 272 10.93 0.78 3.34
C ILE A 272 11.88 1.47 4.33
N THR A 273 12.76 2.31 3.79
CA THR A 273 13.81 3.02 4.53
C THR A 273 13.66 4.53 4.42
N GLU A 274 14.43 5.29 5.22
CA GLU A 274 14.49 6.74 5.08
C GLU A 274 14.88 7.19 3.65
N HIS A 275 15.72 6.40 2.97
CA HIS A 275 16.12 6.68 1.59
C HIS A 275 14.95 6.58 0.60
N ASP A 276 14.04 5.62 0.80
CA ASP A 276 12.82 5.50 -0.01
C ASP A 276 11.94 6.75 0.15
N ILE A 277 11.72 7.21 1.38
CA ILE A 277 10.90 8.41 1.65
C ILE A 277 11.56 9.68 1.08
N ALA A 278 12.88 9.76 1.13
CA ALA A 278 13.64 10.82 0.49
C ALA A 278 13.55 10.77 -1.05
N GLN A 279 13.63 9.57 -1.66
CA GLN A 279 13.46 9.37 -3.10
C GLN A 279 12.03 9.69 -3.57
N ILE A 280 11.00 9.40 -2.77
CA ILE A 280 9.61 9.77 -3.06
C ILE A 280 9.48 11.29 -3.22
N ALA A 281 9.96 12.08 -2.25
CA ALA A 281 9.98 13.54 -2.36
C ALA A 281 10.86 14.01 -3.55
N GLY A 282 12.01 13.36 -3.76
CA GLY A 282 12.91 13.63 -4.89
C GLY A 282 12.30 13.40 -6.28
N ALA A 283 11.32 12.49 -6.38
CA ALA A 283 10.53 12.22 -7.59
C ALA A 283 9.38 13.23 -7.83
N GLY A 284 9.32 14.32 -7.06
CA GLY A 284 8.28 15.35 -7.18
C GLY A 284 6.92 14.93 -6.59
N LEU A 285 6.86 13.80 -5.89
CA LEU A 285 5.68 13.36 -5.15
C LEU A 285 5.51 14.19 -3.87
N ASN A 286 4.29 14.25 -3.35
CA ASN A 286 3.94 15.08 -2.20
C ASN A 286 3.11 14.36 -1.11
N TRP A 287 2.66 13.14 -1.37
CA TRP A 287 1.93 12.30 -0.41
C TRP A 287 2.43 10.85 -0.41
N VAL A 288 2.18 10.13 0.69
CA VAL A 288 2.21 8.66 0.75
C VAL A 288 0.88 8.14 1.30
N ARG A 289 0.37 7.03 0.75
CA ARG A 289 -0.70 6.23 1.39
C ARG A 289 -0.07 5.01 2.06
N VAL A 290 -0.49 4.75 3.29
CA VAL A 290 0.20 3.82 4.21
C VAL A 290 -0.78 2.79 4.73
N PRO A 291 -0.89 1.64 4.04
CA PRO A 291 -1.59 0.46 4.54
C PRO A 291 -1.07 0.05 5.92
N ILE A 292 -1.93 0.08 6.93
CA ILE A 292 -1.69 -0.44 8.26
C ILE A 292 -2.74 -1.49 8.64
N PRO A 293 -2.37 -2.56 9.38
CA PRO A 293 -3.32 -3.55 9.85
C PRO A 293 -3.90 -3.22 11.22
N TYR A 294 -5.04 -3.82 11.56
CA TYR A 294 -5.57 -3.76 12.93
C TYR A 294 -4.62 -4.39 13.98
N TRP A 295 -3.81 -5.39 13.59
CA TRP A 295 -2.82 -6.01 14.49
C TRP A 295 -1.61 -5.10 14.81
N ALA A 296 -1.56 -3.89 14.24
CA ALA A 296 -0.72 -2.80 14.76
C ALA A 296 -1.14 -2.36 16.18
N ILE A 297 -2.37 -2.70 16.60
CA ILE A 297 -2.93 -2.38 17.91
C ILE A 297 -3.02 -3.65 18.77
N SER A 298 -3.82 -4.64 18.36
CA SER A 298 -3.97 -5.91 19.09
C SER A 298 -4.38 -7.10 18.21
N SER A 299 -4.09 -8.31 18.66
CA SER A 299 -4.51 -9.59 18.07
C SER A 299 -5.13 -10.47 19.16
N TRP A 300 -6.15 -11.26 18.84
CA TRP A 300 -6.88 -12.04 19.84
C TRP A 300 -6.54 -13.53 19.80
N SER A 301 -6.19 -14.08 20.96
CA SER A 301 -5.83 -15.50 21.13
C SER A 301 -7.01 -16.47 21.16
N ASP A 302 -8.24 -15.97 21.31
CA ASP A 302 -9.48 -16.72 21.04
C ASP A 302 -10.45 -15.80 20.29
N VAL A 303 -10.75 -16.16 19.04
CA VAL A 303 -11.76 -15.52 18.19
C VAL A 303 -12.90 -16.47 17.84
N GLY A 304 -13.24 -17.34 18.80
CA GLY A 304 -14.28 -18.35 18.68
C GLY A 304 -13.76 -19.71 18.22
N LYS A 305 -14.70 -20.64 18.03
CA LYS A 305 -14.42 -22.05 17.73
C LYS A 305 -14.60 -22.38 16.24
N ASP A 306 -13.72 -23.21 15.71
CA ASP A 306 -13.89 -23.80 14.40
C ASP A 306 -14.90 -24.98 14.41
N SER A 307 -15.13 -25.61 13.26
CA SER A 307 -16.04 -26.75 13.11
C SER A 307 -15.60 -28.03 13.84
N THR A 308 -14.38 -28.07 14.40
CA THR A 308 -13.89 -29.17 15.25
C THR A 308 -14.04 -28.86 16.74
N GLY A 309 -14.34 -27.62 17.10
CA GLY A 309 -14.39 -27.13 18.48
C GLY A 309 -13.08 -26.55 18.98
N ALA A 310 -12.03 -26.46 18.14
CA ALA A 310 -10.76 -25.86 18.52
C ALA A 310 -10.86 -24.33 18.62
N THR A 311 -10.12 -23.71 19.54
CA THR A 311 -9.93 -22.25 19.56
C THR A 311 -9.19 -21.81 18.30
N VAL A 312 -9.76 -20.83 17.60
CA VAL A 312 -9.07 -20.07 16.56
C VAL A 312 -8.36 -18.89 17.22
N ALA A 313 -7.08 -18.70 16.91
CA ALA A 313 -6.27 -17.57 17.36
C ALA A 313 -5.79 -16.75 16.16
N GLU A 314 -5.69 -15.43 16.31
CA GLU A 314 -5.14 -14.54 15.28
C GLU A 314 -3.60 -14.63 15.28
N PRO A 315 -2.96 -15.07 14.17
CA PRO A 315 -1.56 -15.49 14.18
C PRO A 315 -0.55 -14.34 13.96
N PHE A 316 -1.01 -13.11 13.75
CA PHE A 316 -0.18 -11.96 13.37
C PHE A 316 0.83 -11.55 14.45
N LEU A 317 1.82 -10.72 14.07
CA LEU A 317 2.74 -10.10 15.03
C LEU A 317 2.12 -8.82 15.62
N GLU A 318 1.45 -9.00 16.75
CA GLU A 318 0.74 -7.97 17.51
C GLU A 318 1.63 -6.78 17.94
N GLY A 319 1.15 -5.56 17.70
CA GLY A 319 1.71 -4.29 18.19
C GLY A 319 3.05 -3.84 17.56
N VAL A 320 3.87 -4.77 17.08
CA VAL A 320 5.27 -4.51 16.71
C VAL A 320 5.41 -3.58 15.49
N CYS A 321 4.50 -3.61 14.51
CA CYS A 321 4.63 -2.75 13.33
C CYS A 321 4.42 -1.25 13.66
N TRP A 322 3.70 -0.91 14.74
CA TRP A 322 3.37 0.49 15.03
C TRP A 322 4.59 1.40 15.26
N LYS A 323 5.67 0.89 15.88
CA LYS A 323 6.90 1.68 16.05
C LYS A 323 7.54 2.08 14.71
N TYR A 324 7.36 1.27 13.67
CA TYR A 324 7.82 1.56 12.31
C TYR A 324 6.87 2.52 11.57
N VAL A 325 5.56 2.48 11.85
CA VAL A 325 4.61 3.53 11.41
C VAL A 325 5.01 4.88 12.01
N VAL A 326 5.30 4.96 13.31
CA VAL A 326 5.79 6.19 13.96
C VAL A 326 7.13 6.66 13.37
N ARG A 327 8.05 5.72 13.07
CA ARG A 327 9.33 6.01 12.38
C ARG A 327 9.10 6.62 10.99
N LEU A 328 8.13 6.09 10.23
CA LEU A 328 7.69 6.65 8.95
C LEU A 328 7.10 8.06 9.11
N LEU A 329 6.24 8.33 10.09
CA LEU A 329 5.68 9.67 10.29
C LEU A 329 6.78 10.70 10.54
N GLY A 330 7.85 10.32 11.26
CA GLY A 330 9.06 11.14 11.42
C GLY A 330 9.79 11.41 10.10
N TRP A 331 9.93 10.41 9.22
CA TRP A 331 10.51 10.58 7.89
C TRP A 331 9.63 11.45 6.98
N ALA A 332 8.31 11.21 6.94
CA ALA A 332 7.35 12.00 6.16
C ALA A 332 7.39 13.49 6.59
N ARG A 333 7.40 13.74 7.91
CA ARG A 333 7.63 15.06 8.51
C ARG A 333 8.95 15.70 8.05
N LYS A 334 10.06 14.97 8.13
CA LYS A 334 11.40 15.43 7.73
C LYS A 334 11.47 15.87 6.26
N TYR A 335 10.78 15.18 5.35
CA TYR A 335 10.78 15.48 3.91
C TYR A 335 9.56 16.29 3.43
N GLY A 336 8.66 16.69 4.33
CA GLY A 336 7.48 17.50 3.99
C GLY A 336 6.41 16.76 3.17
N LEU A 337 6.30 15.45 3.34
CA LEU A 337 5.30 14.59 2.71
C LEU A 337 4.07 14.42 3.61
N ARG A 338 2.87 14.52 3.05
CA ARG A 338 1.60 14.23 3.76
C ARG A 338 1.29 12.73 3.73
N VAL A 339 0.57 12.25 4.74
CA VAL A 339 0.23 10.84 4.92
C VAL A 339 -1.29 10.66 4.86
N ASN A 340 -1.72 9.76 3.97
CA ASN A 340 -3.01 9.07 4.09
C ASN A 340 -2.74 7.75 4.85
N LEU A 341 -3.08 7.71 6.13
CA LEU A 341 -2.97 6.48 6.92
C LEU A 341 -4.19 5.62 6.61
N ASP A 342 -4.01 4.34 6.29
CA ASP A 342 -5.08 3.51 5.72
C ASP A 342 -5.27 2.22 6.51
N LEU A 343 -6.41 2.05 7.19
CA LEU A 343 -6.75 0.81 7.88
C LEU A 343 -7.14 -0.25 6.85
N HIS A 344 -6.12 -0.99 6.42
CA HIS A 344 -6.16 -1.88 5.27
C HIS A 344 -6.79 -3.23 5.59
N THR A 345 -6.79 -3.62 6.88
CA THR A 345 -7.32 -4.91 7.35
C THR A 345 -8.32 -4.72 8.48
N ILE A 346 -9.45 -5.44 8.39
CA ILE A 346 -10.57 -5.37 9.33
C ILE A 346 -10.80 -6.77 9.95
N PRO A 347 -11.13 -6.87 11.26
CA PRO A 347 -11.53 -8.13 11.88
C PRO A 347 -12.64 -8.87 11.11
N GLY A 348 -12.43 -10.17 10.87
CA GLY A 348 -13.32 -11.00 10.05
C GLY A 348 -13.16 -10.81 8.53
N SER A 349 -12.28 -9.90 8.09
CA SER A 349 -12.12 -9.42 6.70
C SER A 349 -13.35 -8.71 6.13
N GLN A 350 -13.07 -7.59 5.46
CA GLN A 350 -14.03 -6.77 4.74
C GLN A 350 -14.16 -7.10 3.24
N ASN A 351 -13.28 -7.95 2.67
CA ASN A 351 -13.35 -8.34 1.25
C ASN A 351 -13.02 -9.81 0.94
N GLY A 352 -12.44 -10.55 1.89
CA GLY A 352 -12.03 -11.94 1.71
C GLY A 352 -10.76 -12.14 0.88
N TYR A 353 -10.06 -11.06 0.51
CA TYR A 353 -8.82 -11.08 -0.27
C TYR A 353 -7.58 -11.16 0.63
N ASN A 354 -6.46 -11.64 0.09
CA ASN A 354 -5.22 -11.86 0.85
C ASN A 354 -4.65 -10.60 1.53
N HIS A 355 -4.70 -9.44 0.86
CA HIS A 355 -4.27 -8.15 1.40
C HIS A 355 -5.17 -7.59 2.53
N SER A 356 -6.35 -8.19 2.79
CA SER A 356 -7.08 -7.95 4.06
C SER A 356 -6.48 -8.70 5.26
N GLY A 357 -5.29 -9.29 5.09
CA GLY A 357 -4.59 -10.13 6.08
C GLY A 357 -5.00 -11.60 6.04
N LYS A 358 -6.24 -11.91 5.63
CA LYS A 358 -6.74 -13.28 5.56
C LYS A 358 -7.69 -13.49 4.36
N LEU A 359 -7.31 -14.41 3.48
CA LEU A 359 -8.12 -14.93 2.38
C LEU A 359 -9.33 -15.74 2.90
N GLY A 360 -10.47 -15.64 2.22
CA GLY A 360 -11.65 -16.49 2.46
C GLY A 360 -12.96 -15.70 2.53
N GLN A 361 -13.75 -15.95 3.60
CA GLN A 361 -15.06 -15.34 3.77
C GLN A 361 -14.98 -13.92 4.36
N VAL A 362 -15.76 -13.00 3.83
CA VAL A 362 -16.11 -11.72 4.49
C VAL A 362 -16.97 -12.02 5.72
N ASN A 363 -16.49 -11.64 6.91
CA ASN A 363 -17.22 -11.74 8.18
C ASN A 363 -17.34 -10.40 8.92
N PHE A 364 -16.78 -9.30 8.38
CA PHE A 364 -17.14 -7.96 8.81
C PHE A 364 -18.54 -7.60 8.27
N LEU A 365 -19.48 -7.24 9.14
CA LEU A 365 -20.89 -6.92 8.80
C LEU A 365 -21.60 -7.93 7.89
N ASN A 366 -21.16 -9.19 7.92
CA ASN A 366 -21.71 -10.31 7.15
C ASN A 366 -21.64 -11.60 8.00
N GLY A 367 -22.67 -12.44 7.90
CA GLY A 367 -22.81 -13.65 8.71
C GLY A 367 -23.00 -13.38 10.22
N VAL A 368 -22.96 -14.45 11.01
CA VAL A 368 -23.29 -14.40 12.46
C VAL A 368 -22.39 -13.43 13.24
N MET A 369 -21.10 -13.37 12.92
CA MET A 369 -20.14 -12.53 13.65
C MET A 369 -20.04 -11.09 13.11
N GLY A 370 -20.89 -10.71 12.15
CA GLY A 370 -20.83 -9.42 11.46
C GLY A 370 -20.82 -8.19 12.38
N VAL A 371 -21.67 -8.18 13.41
CA VAL A 371 -21.74 -7.06 14.38
C VAL A 371 -20.55 -7.07 15.34
N ALA A 372 -20.18 -8.23 15.87
CA ALA A 372 -19.05 -8.37 16.80
C ALA A 372 -17.71 -7.94 16.16
N ASN A 373 -17.47 -8.35 14.91
CA ASN A 373 -16.32 -7.89 14.12
C ASN A 373 -16.35 -6.37 13.88
N ALA A 374 -17.52 -5.79 13.65
CA ALA A 374 -17.67 -4.34 13.48
C ALA A 374 -17.46 -3.54 14.77
N GLN A 375 -17.78 -4.10 15.95
CA GLN A 375 -17.42 -3.49 17.24
C GLN A 375 -15.89 -3.38 17.38
N ARG A 376 -15.14 -4.45 17.08
CA ARG A 376 -13.66 -4.42 17.08
C ARG A 376 -13.12 -3.39 16.06
N ALA A 377 -13.71 -3.32 14.88
CA ALA A 377 -13.34 -2.35 13.85
C ALA A 377 -13.51 -0.89 14.33
N LEU A 378 -14.61 -0.57 15.02
CA LEU A 378 -14.83 0.77 15.58
C LEU A 378 -13.79 1.11 16.66
N ASP A 379 -13.47 0.19 17.58
CA ASP A 379 -12.42 0.42 18.58
C ASP A 379 -11.05 0.70 17.93
N TYR A 380 -10.68 -0.04 16.88
CA TYR A 380 -9.42 0.23 16.17
C TYR A 380 -9.41 1.57 15.43
N ILE A 381 -10.52 1.93 14.75
CA ILE A 381 -10.68 3.25 14.10
C ILE A 381 -10.58 4.38 15.14
N ARG A 382 -11.19 4.21 16.32
CA ARG A 382 -11.14 5.13 17.45
C ARG A 382 -9.73 5.32 17.98
N ILE A 383 -9.02 4.24 18.28
CA ILE A 383 -7.63 4.26 18.77
C ILE A 383 -6.68 4.96 17.78
N ILE A 384 -6.84 4.73 16.47
CA ILE A 384 -6.05 5.42 15.44
C ILE A 384 -6.41 6.91 15.39
N THR A 385 -7.70 7.26 15.46
CA THR A 385 -8.18 8.65 15.46
C THR A 385 -7.63 9.43 16.64
N GLU A 386 -7.68 8.85 17.84
CA GLU A 386 -7.13 9.40 19.07
C GLU A 386 -5.63 9.67 18.96
N PHE A 387 -4.88 8.77 18.30
CA PHE A 387 -3.46 8.99 18.04
C PHE A 387 -3.21 10.15 17.06
N ILE A 388 -3.78 10.10 15.86
CA ILE A 388 -3.42 11.00 14.74
C ILE A 388 -3.96 12.43 14.91
N THR A 389 -4.91 12.64 15.80
CA THR A 389 -5.49 13.97 16.11
C THR A 389 -4.60 14.79 17.04
N GLN A 390 -3.65 14.17 17.75
CA GLN A 390 -2.69 14.90 18.60
C GLN A 390 -1.85 15.88 17.75
N PRO A 391 -1.49 17.07 18.29
CA PRO A 391 -0.74 18.11 17.56
C PRO A 391 0.58 17.62 16.94
N GLU A 392 1.21 16.62 17.55
CA GLU A 392 2.43 15.97 17.07
C GLU A 392 2.28 15.33 15.66
N TRP A 393 1.06 14.93 15.29
CA TRP A 393 0.77 14.12 14.10
C TRP A 393 -0.23 14.75 13.12
N ALA A 394 -1.09 15.68 13.57
CA ALA A 394 -2.16 16.27 12.76
C ALA A 394 -1.66 16.91 11.44
N ASP A 395 -0.53 17.63 11.47
CA ASP A 395 0.12 18.20 10.27
C ASP A 395 0.62 17.14 9.27
N VAL A 396 0.93 15.92 9.75
CA VAL A 396 1.52 14.83 8.97
C VAL A 396 0.44 13.91 8.41
N VAL A 397 -0.63 13.65 9.17
CA VAL A 397 -1.71 12.70 8.83
C VAL A 397 -3.06 13.42 8.62
N PRO A 398 -3.21 14.25 7.57
CA PRO A 398 -4.46 14.97 7.31
C PRO A 398 -5.56 14.10 6.67
N GLN A 399 -5.30 12.83 6.35
CA GLN A 399 -6.26 11.88 5.79
C GLN A 399 -6.16 10.52 6.50
N PHE A 400 -7.31 9.93 6.83
CA PHE A 400 -7.43 8.60 7.41
C PHE A 400 -8.41 7.75 6.60
N GLY A 401 -7.90 6.77 5.86
CA GLY A 401 -8.68 5.66 5.30
C GLY A 401 -9.18 4.76 6.42
N ILE A 402 -10.48 4.84 6.72
CA ILE A 402 -11.06 4.06 7.84
C ILE A 402 -11.35 2.60 7.47
N MET A 403 -11.37 2.29 6.16
CA MET A 403 -11.58 0.94 5.65
C MET A 403 -11.15 0.83 4.18
N ASN A 404 -10.13 0.02 3.91
CA ASN A 404 -9.77 -0.36 2.54
C ASN A 404 -10.80 -1.32 1.91
N GLU A 405 -11.13 -1.13 0.63
CA GLU A 405 -11.77 -2.13 -0.24
C GLU A 405 -12.96 -2.94 0.32
N ALA A 406 -13.85 -2.34 1.11
CA ALA A 406 -15.02 -3.06 1.67
C ALA A 406 -15.96 -3.64 0.59
N LEU A 407 -16.06 -4.97 0.48
CA LEU A 407 -16.78 -5.65 -0.61
C LEU A 407 -18.30 -5.54 -0.44
N MET A 408 -18.90 -4.49 -1.01
CA MET A 408 -20.30 -4.17 -0.78
C MET A 408 -21.27 -5.25 -1.29
N SER A 409 -20.91 -6.02 -2.31
CA SER A 409 -21.71 -7.15 -2.81
C SER A 409 -21.84 -8.31 -1.80
N ALA A 410 -20.91 -8.41 -0.84
CA ALA A 410 -20.99 -9.38 0.26
C ALA A 410 -21.59 -8.78 1.55
N ILE A 411 -21.30 -7.51 1.84
CA ILE A 411 -21.69 -6.83 3.08
C ILE A 411 -23.11 -6.23 3.00
N GLY A 412 -23.43 -5.59 1.89
CA GLY A 412 -24.66 -4.82 1.68
C GLY A 412 -24.48 -3.31 1.87
N ARG A 413 -25.16 -2.51 1.01
CA ARG A 413 -25.10 -1.04 1.02
C ARG A 413 -25.54 -0.44 2.36
N ALA A 414 -26.67 -0.90 2.90
CA ALA A 414 -27.25 -0.36 4.13
C ALA A 414 -26.35 -0.57 5.36
N GLN A 415 -25.65 -1.71 5.40
CA GLN A 415 -24.71 -2.09 6.43
C GLN A 415 -23.48 -1.18 6.40
N LEU A 416 -22.88 -0.97 5.21
CA LEU A 416 -21.74 -0.07 5.05
C LEU A 416 -22.08 1.41 5.29
N THR A 417 -23.22 1.91 4.78
CA THR A 417 -23.59 3.31 4.98
C THR A 417 -23.91 3.64 6.45
N SER A 418 -24.53 2.70 7.17
CA SER A 418 -24.73 2.78 8.62
C SER A 418 -23.40 2.79 9.38
N PHE A 419 -22.49 1.87 9.05
CA PHE A 419 -21.15 1.85 9.65
C PHE A 419 -20.35 3.13 9.40
N TYR A 420 -20.36 3.65 8.17
CA TYR A 420 -19.65 4.89 7.83
C TYR A 420 -20.23 6.12 8.55
N LEU A 421 -21.55 6.18 8.79
CA LEU A 421 -22.14 7.25 9.63
C LEU A 421 -21.78 7.07 11.12
N GLN A 422 -21.81 5.84 11.64
CA GLN A 422 -21.38 5.54 13.01
C GLN A 422 -19.91 5.92 13.23
N ALA A 423 -19.02 5.54 12.31
CA ALA A 423 -17.60 5.89 12.33
C ALA A 423 -17.38 7.41 12.19
N HIS A 424 -18.09 8.08 11.28
CA HIS A 424 -18.05 9.55 11.16
C HIS A 424 -18.41 10.24 12.48
N ASN A 425 -19.50 9.83 13.11
CA ASN A 425 -19.99 10.46 14.34
C ASN A 425 -19.04 10.22 15.52
N MET A 426 -18.45 9.03 15.62
CA MET A 426 -17.39 8.71 16.58
C MET A 426 -16.15 9.59 16.35
N ILE A 427 -15.64 9.65 15.11
CA ILE A 427 -14.46 10.45 14.75
C ILE A 427 -14.69 11.94 15.01
N ARG A 428 -15.84 12.50 14.64
CA ARG A 428 -16.14 13.92 14.88
C ARG A 428 -16.48 14.24 16.34
N GLY A 429 -16.90 13.24 17.12
CA GLY A 429 -17.02 13.35 18.58
C GLY A 429 -15.66 13.46 19.30
N ILE A 430 -14.63 12.79 18.76
CA ILE A 430 -13.24 12.88 19.23
C ILE A 430 -12.57 14.16 18.74
N THR A 431 -12.62 14.39 17.42
CA THR A 431 -11.80 15.38 16.72
C THR A 431 -12.37 16.79 16.73
N GLY A 432 -13.69 16.94 16.92
CA GLY A 432 -14.42 18.16 16.62
C GLY A 432 -14.89 18.23 15.17
N VAL A 433 -15.35 19.40 14.74
CA VAL A 433 -15.94 19.63 13.41
C VAL A 433 -15.37 20.89 12.77
N GLY A 434 -15.10 20.81 11.47
CA GLY A 434 -14.61 21.91 10.63
C GLY A 434 -13.10 21.92 10.46
N ALA A 435 -12.59 22.78 9.57
CA ALA A 435 -11.17 22.84 9.23
C ALA A 435 -10.27 22.96 10.48
N GLY A 436 -9.19 22.18 10.52
CA GLY A 436 -8.28 22.05 11.67
C GLY A 436 -8.66 20.95 12.69
N HIS A 437 -9.89 20.44 12.69
CA HIS A 437 -10.37 19.48 13.69
C HIS A 437 -10.15 18.03 13.23
N GLY A 438 -8.91 17.54 13.33
CA GLY A 438 -8.53 16.18 12.90
C GLY A 438 -8.60 15.95 11.37
N PRO A 439 -8.45 14.69 10.90
CA PRO A 439 -8.25 14.36 9.48
C PRO A 439 -9.53 14.38 8.64
N PHE A 440 -9.36 14.36 7.32
CA PHE A 440 -10.38 13.91 6.37
C PHE A 440 -10.61 12.40 6.52
N ILE A 441 -11.87 11.97 6.53
CA ILE A 441 -12.27 10.57 6.64
C ILE A 441 -12.39 9.99 5.23
N SER A 442 -11.50 9.06 4.84
CA SER A 442 -11.53 8.41 3.52
C SER A 442 -12.29 7.09 3.58
N ILE A 443 -13.23 6.90 2.66
CA ILE A 443 -14.03 5.66 2.53
C ILE A 443 -13.91 5.10 1.10
N HIS A 444 -13.67 3.80 0.96
CA HIS A 444 -13.65 3.16 -0.36
C HIS A 444 -15.06 3.02 -0.96
N ASP A 445 -15.17 3.14 -2.29
CA ASP A 445 -16.44 3.07 -3.05
C ASP A 445 -17.14 1.70 -3.02
N GLY A 446 -16.48 0.70 -2.45
CA GLY A 446 -16.99 -0.66 -2.23
C GLY A 446 -17.16 -1.50 -3.49
N PHE A 447 -16.41 -1.17 -4.55
CA PHE A 447 -16.49 -1.75 -5.89
C PHE A 447 -17.85 -1.53 -6.56
N GLN A 448 -18.50 -0.41 -6.27
CA GLN A 448 -19.76 0.01 -6.90
C GLN A 448 -19.58 1.25 -7.77
N GLY A 449 -18.36 1.77 -7.88
CA GLY A 449 -18.02 2.95 -8.65
C GLY A 449 -18.49 4.25 -8.02
N VAL A 450 -17.74 5.31 -8.27
CA VAL A 450 -17.88 6.61 -7.60
C VAL A 450 -19.20 7.35 -7.84
N SER A 451 -19.94 7.01 -8.89
CA SER A 451 -21.28 7.55 -9.16
C SER A 451 -22.32 7.05 -8.16
N SER A 452 -22.16 5.82 -7.64
CA SER A 452 -23.09 5.19 -6.70
C SER A 452 -23.08 5.79 -5.28
N TRP A 453 -22.24 6.80 -5.05
CA TRP A 453 -22.11 7.54 -3.78
C TRP A 453 -22.58 9.00 -3.88
N ALA A 454 -23.02 9.46 -5.04
CA ALA A 454 -23.54 10.81 -5.21
C ALA A 454 -24.63 11.13 -4.15
N GLY A 455 -24.48 12.26 -3.45
CA GLY A 455 -25.39 12.65 -2.36
C GLY A 455 -25.28 11.84 -1.06
N PHE A 456 -24.23 11.05 -0.85
CA PHE A 456 -23.97 10.40 0.44
C PHE A 456 -23.61 11.43 1.53
N LEU A 457 -24.29 11.33 2.69
CA LEU A 457 -24.16 12.21 3.86
C LEU A 457 -23.94 13.71 3.54
N PRO A 458 -24.89 14.41 2.90
CA PRO A 458 -24.77 15.84 2.63
C PRO A 458 -24.63 16.61 3.95
N GLY A 459 -23.63 17.48 4.06
CA GLY A 459 -23.32 18.22 5.29
C GLY A 459 -22.39 17.48 6.28
N SER A 460 -21.92 16.27 5.97
CA SER A 460 -20.86 15.60 6.74
C SER A 460 -19.54 16.36 6.71
N ASP A 461 -18.75 16.29 7.77
CA ASP A 461 -17.52 17.08 7.84
C ASP A 461 -16.33 16.31 7.24
N ARG A 462 -15.82 16.81 6.10
CA ARG A 462 -14.56 16.38 5.47
C ARG A 462 -14.47 14.87 5.26
N VAL A 463 -15.34 14.36 4.40
CA VAL A 463 -15.30 12.97 3.91
C VAL A 463 -14.70 12.93 2.50
N ILE A 464 -13.84 11.95 2.25
CA ILE A 464 -13.24 11.66 0.94
C ILE A 464 -13.81 10.33 0.43
N LEU A 465 -14.18 10.29 -0.85
CA LEU A 465 -14.45 9.04 -1.55
C LEU A 465 -13.17 8.54 -2.21
N ASP A 466 -12.83 7.30 -1.90
CA ASP A 466 -11.69 6.60 -2.45
C ASP A 466 -12.16 5.54 -3.47
N THR A 467 -11.40 5.34 -4.55
CA THR A 467 -11.71 4.39 -5.62
C THR A 467 -10.44 3.88 -6.27
N HIS A 468 -10.42 2.61 -6.66
CA HIS A 468 -9.21 1.90 -7.09
C HIS A 468 -9.30 1.48 -8.58
N PRO A 469 -9.13 2.41 -9.54
CA PRO A 469 -9.20 2.12 -10.97
C PRO A 469 -8.04 1.23 -11.47
N TYR A 470 -8.38 0.00 -11.85
CA TYR A 470 -7.50 -0.96 -12.51
C TYR A 470 -8.16 -1.56 -13.77
N PHE A 471 -7.37 -1.92 -14.79
CA PHE A 471 -7.83 -2.81 -15.88
C PHE A 471 -7.37 -4.26 -15.68
N ALA A 472 -6.30 -4.52 -14.94
CA ALA A 472 -5.80 -5.88 -14.68
C ALA A 472 -6.88 -6.88 -14.24
N PHE A 473 -7.87 -6.44 -13.45
CA PHE A 473 -8.85 -7.30 -12.79
C PHE A 473 -10.27 -7.19 -13.37
N ASP A 474 -10.43 -6.62 -14.58
CA ASP A 474 -11.72 -6.50 -15.29
C ASP A 474 -12.20 -7.81 -15.95
N GLN A 475 -11.49 -8.91 -15.68
CA GLN A 475 -11.71 -10.27 -16.22
C GLN A 475 -11.56 -10.37 -17.75
N GLN A 476 -11.06 -9.32 -18.43
CA GLN A 476 -10.80 -9.34 -19.86
C GLN A 476 -9.40 -9.87 -20.17
N LYS A 477 -9.19 -10.24 -21.44
CA LYS A 477 -7.87 -10.71 -21.92
C LYS A 477 -6.84 -9.60 -22.08
N ASN A 478 -7.29 -8.35 -22.22
CA ASN A 478 -6.46 -7.15 -22.35
C ASN A 478 -5.24 -7.32 -23.28
N ASP A 479 -5.47 -8.01 -24.40
CA ASP A 479 -4.44 -8.50 -25.34
C ASP A 479 -4.00 -7.47 -26.38
N ALA A 480 -4.63 -6.29 -26.42
CA ALA A 480 -4.19 -5.17 -27.25
C ALA A 480 -2.76 -4.73 -26.88
N PRO A 481 -1.84 -4.58 -27.86
CA PRO A 481 -0.45 -4.29 -27.57
C PRO A 481 -0.26 -2.88 -27.00
N ILE A 482 0.45 -2.78 -25.88
CA ILE A 482 0.92 -1.49 -25.33
C ILE A 482 2.20 -1.00 -26.06
N ALA A 483 3.02 -1.91 -26.57
CA ALA A 483 4.31 -1.66 -27.21
C ALA A 483 4.18 -1.25 -28.69
N THR A 484 3.41 -0.21 -28.98
CA THR A 484 3.02 0.18 -30.36
C THR A 484 4.04 1.07 -31.08
N SER A 485 4.72 1.97 -30.37
CA SER A 485 5.54 3.04 -30.94
C SER A 485 6.47 3.63 -29.87
N GLU A 486 7.50 4.37 -30.30
CA GLU A 486 8.32 5.22 -29.44
C GLU A 486 7.84 6.68 -29.43
N ASP A 487 7.02 7.08 -30.41
CA ASP A 487 6.40 8.41 -30.46
C ASP A 487 5.29 8.51 -29.41
N ALA A 488 5.40 9.48 -28.50
CA ALA A 488 4.44 9.70 -27.42
C ALA A 488 2.98 9.92 -27.88
N ALA A 489 2.75 10.39 -29.12
CA ALA A 489 1.41 10.51 -29.70
C ALA A 489 0.78 9.16 -30.04
N THR A 490 1.56 8.09 -30.26
CA THR A 490 1.07 6.77 -30.70
C THR A 490 1.49 5.59 -29.82
N ALA A 491 2.44 5.79 -28.90
CA ALA A 491 2.85 4.81 -27.90
C ALA A 491 1.73 4.50 -26.91
N GLY A 492 1.59 3.23 -26.53
CA GLY A 492 0.56 2.73 -25.63
C GLY A 492 -0.69 2.20 -26.33
N GLY A 493 -0.82 2.42 -27.65
CA GLY A 493 -1.98 1.97 -28.41
C GLY A 493 -3.29 2.58 -27.91
N ILE A 494 -4.27 1.71 -27.60
CA ILE A 494 -5.57 2.14 -27.08
C ILE A 494 -5.51 2.57 -25.60
N TRP A 495 -4.57 2.02 -24.82
CA TRP A 495 -4.59 2.08 -23.36
C TRP A 495 -4.58 3.51 -22.78
N PRO A 496 -3.79 4.47 -23.30
CA PRO A 496 -3.84 5.86 -22.82
C PRO A 496 -5.20 6.54 -23.04
N ALA A 497 -5.86 6.29 -24.18
CA ALA A 497 -7.18 6.85 -24.45
C ALA A 497 -8.27 6.16 -23.61
N GLN A 498 -8.13 4.85 -23.36
CA GLN A 498 -9.04 4.05 -22.55
C GLN A 498 -9.01 4.46 -21.07
N ALA A 499 -7.82 4.64 -20.46
CA ALA A 499 -7.67 5.14 -19.09
C ALA A 499 -8.36 6.51 -18.90
N CYS A 500 -8.07 7.44 -19.82
CA CYS A 500 -8.68 8.76 -19.82
C CYS A 500 -10.22 8.73 -19.93
N SER A 501 -10.75 7.89 -20.82
CA SER A 501 -12.19 7.78 -21.08
C SER A 501 -12.95 7.08 -19.94
N ALA A 502 -12.35 6.04 -19.35
CA ALA A 502 -12.98 5.25 -18.29
C ALA A 502 -13.04 6.00 -16.95
N TRP A 503 -11.98 6.73 -16.58
CA TRP A 503 -11.83 7.24 -15.21
C TRP A 503 -12.07 8.75 -15.09
N GLY A 504 -11.60 9.55 -16.05
CA GLY A 504 -11.64 11.02 -15.98
C GLY A 504 -13.04 11.62 -15.84
N PRO A 505 -13.99 11.31 -16.76
CA PRO A 505 -15.37 11.79 -16.67
C PRO A 505 -16.09 11.38 -15.39
N SER A 506 -15.86 10.13 -14.93
CA SER A 506 -16.50 9.57 -13.73
C SER A 506 -16.00 10.27 -12.46
N LEU A 507 -14.68 10.45 -12.32
CA LEU A 507 -14.07 11.15 -11.19
C LEU A 507 -14.44 12.64 -11.15
N ASN A 508 -14.51 13.33 -12.29
CA ASN A 508 -14.97 14.73 -12.33
C ASN A 508 -16.45 14.87 -11.95
N THR A 509 -17.29 13.91 -12.34
CA THR A 509 -18.71 13.86 -11.96
C THR A 509 -18.84 13.61 -10.45
N SER A 510 -18.09 12.65 -9.91
CA SER A 510 -18.03 12.40 -8.46
C SER A 510 -17.53 13.62 -7.67
N ARG A 511 -16.52 14.33 -8.15
CA ARG A 511 -16.03 15.57 -7.51
C ARG A 511 -17.08 16.68 -7.44
N THR A 512 -18.08 16.63 -8.31
CA THR A 512 -19.22 17.57 -8.29
C THR A 512 -20.39 17.06 -7.43
N ALA A 513 -20.65 15.74 -7.42
CA ALA A 513 -21.85 15.13 -6.85
C ALA A 513 -21.67 14.45 -5.48
N PHE A 514 -20.43 14.17 -5.07
CA PHE A 514 -20.05 13.64 -3.75
C PHE A 514 -19.32 14.71 -2.93
N GLY A 515 -18.18 15.19 -3.44
CA GLY A 515 -17.22 15.98 -2.68
C GLY A 515 -15.79 15.63 -3.07
N VAL A 516 -14.85 15.63 -2.14
CA VAL A 516 -13.46 15.26 -2.45
C VAL A 516 -13.40 13.78 -2.84
N THR A 517 -12.89 13.49 -4.05
CA THR A 517 -12.74 12.12 -4.56
C THR A 517 -11.30 11.94 -5.06
N VAL A 518 -10.65 10.84 -4.68
CA VAL A 518 -9.26 10.49 -5.03
C VAL A 518 -9.19 9.10 -5.64
N ALA A 519 -8.07 8.80 -6.32
CA ALA A 519 -7.70 7.43 -6.67
C ALA A 519 -6.62 6.94 -5.69
N GLY A 520 -7.02 6.34 -4.57
CA GLY A 520 -6.14 5.77 -3.54
C GLY A 520 -5.27 4.63 -4.04
N GLU A 521 -5.66 4.01 -5.15
CA GLU A 521 -4.83 3.06 -5.89
C GLU A 521 -5.05 3.16 -7.40
N PHE A 522 -3.96 3.07 -8.16
CA PHE A 522 -3.93 2.71 -9.58
C PHE A 522 -2.51 2.24 -9.92
N SER A 523 -2.30 1.52 -11.02
CA SER A 523 -0.95 1.08 -11.43
C SER A 523 -0.78 1.10 -12.95
N ASN A 524 0.37 0.62 -13.45
CA ASN A 524 0.51 0.31 -14.88
C ASN A 524 -0.05 -1.06 -15.26
N GLY A 525 -0.78 -1.72 -14.35
CA GLY A 525 -1.50 -2.98 -14.53
C GLY A 525 -2.68 -2.83 -15.49
N TYR A 526 -2.36 -2.72 -16.78
CA TYR A 526 -3.33 -2.90 -17.86
C TYR A 526 -3.67 -4.39 -18.08
N ASN A 527 -2.87 -5.29 -17.50
CA ASN A 527 -3.06 -6.75 -17.46
C ASN A 527 -2.64 -7.30 -16.08
N ASP A 528 -3.03 -8.55 -15.79
CA ASP A 528 -2.78 -9.25 -14.53
C ASP A 528 -1.51 -10.14 -14.51
N CYS A 529 -0.51 -9.83 -15.35
CA CYS A 529 0.78 -10.52 -15.28
C CYS A 529 1.65 -10.02 -14.12
N GLY A 530 1.81 -10.88 -13.12
CA GLY A 530 2.83 -10.77 -12.08
C GLY A 530 2.96 -12.09 -11.31
N LEU A 531 4.09 -12.34 -10.64
CA LEU A 531 4.17 -13.49 -9.74
C LEU A 531 3.23 -13.28 -8.56
N TYR A 532 2.30 -14.21 -8.36
CA TYR A 532 1.26 -14.18 -7.31
C TYR A 532 0.32 -12.96 -7.33
N LEU A 533 0.24 -12.21 -8.44
CA LEU A 533 -0.57 -10.99 -8.54
C LEU A 533 -2.07 -11.26 -8.35
N THR A 534 -2.59 -12.35 -8.91
CA THR A 534 -3.96 -12.83 -8.66
C THR A 534 -4.05 -13.80 -7.47
N GLY A 535 -3.08 -13.72 -6.54
CA GLY A 535 -2.92 -14.62 -5.39
C GLY A 535 -1.90 -15.75 -5.63
N VAL A 536 -1.48 -16.44 -4.57
CA VAL A 536 -0.42 -17.48 -4.64
C VAL A 536 -0.79 -18.65 -5.56
N ASN A 537 -2.07 -19.03 -5.56
CA ASN A 537 -2.64 -20.04 -6.45
C ASN A 537 -3.50 -19.41 -7.56
N GLY A 538 -3.26 -18.13 -7.87
CA GLY A 538 -4.02 -17.36 -8.84
C GLY A 538 -3.78 -17.78 -10.29
N THR A 539 -4.78 -17.56 -11.13
CA THR A 539 -4.68 -17.67 -12.60
C THR A 539 -4.71 -16.28 -13.23
N THR A 540 -4.01 -16.08 -14.33
CA THR A 540 -4.03 -14.82 -15.10
C THR A 540 -5.07 -14.88 -16.22
N SER A 541 -5.78 -13.78 -16.41
CA SER A 541 -6.80 -13.54 -17.45
C SER A 541 -6.16 -13.08 -18.76
N PHE A 542 -4.99 -12.45 -18.70
CA PHE A 542 -4.26 -11.91 -19.85
C PHE A 542 -4.08 -12.93 -20.99
N GLY A 543 -4.47 -12.54 -22.20
CA GLY A 543 -4.40 -13.40 -23.39
C GLY A 543 -3.00 -13.56 -24.01
N GLY A 544 -2.01 -12.79 -23.54
CA GLY A 544 -0.64 -12.81 -24.04
C GLY A 544 0.35 -13.56 -23.14
N ASN A 545 1.65 -13.38 -23.41
CA ASN A 545 2.72 -14.05 -22.66
C ASN A 545 3.18 -13.23 -21.43
N CYS A 546 2.79 -13.66 -20.23
CA CYS A 546 3.22 -13.02 -18.99
C CYS A 546 4.72 -13.08 -18.69
N ALA A 547 5.51 -13.95 -19.33
CA ALA A 547 6.97 -13.98 -19.12
C ALA A 547 7.65 -12.64 -19.48
N LEU A 548 7.11 -11.91 -20.47
CA LEU A 548 7.56 -10.55 -20.80
C LEU A 548 7.30 -9.58 -19.65
N PHE A 549 6.14 -9.66 -19.01
CA PHE A 549 5.72 -8.74 -17.95
C PHE A 549 6.26 -9.13 -16.57
N GLN A 550 6.84 -10.32 -16.41
CA GLN A 550 7.54 -10.76 -15.20
C GLN A 550 9.08 -10.54 -15.25
N ASP A 551 9.62 -9.94 -16.32
CA ASP A 551 11.03 -9.56 -16.42
C ASP A 551 11.23 -8.31 -17.28
N SER A 552 11.31 -7.15 -16.61
CA SER A 552 11.46 -5.85 -17.25
C SER A 552 12.86 -5.54 -17.78
N SER A 553 13.86 -6.39 -17.53
CA SER A 553 15.18 -6.28 -18.17
C SER A 553 15.11 -6.48 -19.69
N THR A 554 14.05 -7.14 -20.16
CA THR A 554 13.78 -7.45 -21.58
C THR A 554 13.02 -6.34 -22.32
N TRP A 555 12.55 -5.29 -21.63
CA TRP A 555 11.63 -4.31 -22.22
C TRP A 555 12.34 -3.34 -23.18
N ASN A 556 11.88 -3.33 -24.44
CA ASN A 556 12.36 -2.43 -25.48
C ASN A 556 11.79 -1.01 -25.34
N ALA A 557 12.30 -0.07 -26.16
CA ALA A 557 11.92 1.33 -26.09
C ALA A 557 10.42 1.58 -26.35
N SER A 558 9.79 0.89 -27.31
CA SER A 558 8.35 1.06 -27.58
C SER A 558 7.45 0.52 -26.45
N LEU A 559 7.86 -0.55 -25.76
CA LEU A 559 7.16 -1.03 -24.56
C LEU A 559 7.29 -0.02 -23.41
N LYS A 560 8.49 0.50 -23.17
CA LYS A 560 8.72 1.53 -22.14
C LYS A 560 7.95 2.82 -22.41
N ALA A 561 7.99 3.32 -23.65
CA ALA A 561 7.22 4.48 -24.08
C ALA A 561 5.71 4.26 -23.94
N GLY A 562 5.22 3.06 -24.27
CA GLY A 562 3.81 2.70 -24.13
C GLY A 562 3.33 2.65 -22.68
N VAL A 563 4.10 2.01 -21.80
CA VAL A 563 3.85 2.02 -20.34
C VAL A 563 3.89 3.45 -19.80
N GLN A 564 4.84 4.29 -20.25
CA GLN A 564 4.93 5.68 -19.80
C GLN A 564 3.74 6.54 -20.27
N GLN A 565 3.27 6.37 -21.51
CA GLN A 565 2.08 7.10 -21.96
C GLN A 565 0.78 6.58 -21.31
N PHE A 566 0.72 5.30 -20.92
CA PHE A 566 -0.35 4.79 -20.08
C PHE A 566 -0.32 5.44 -18.69
N ALA A 567 0.82 5.39 -17.99
CA ALA A 567 1.03 6.03 -16.69
C ALA A 567 0.60 7.51 -16.70
N LEU A 568 1.09 8.26 -17.69
CA LEU A 568 0.79 9.70 -17.87
C LEU A 568 -0.69 9.98 -18.14
N ALA A 569 -1.40 9.10 -18.86
CA ALA A 569 -2.84 9.22 -19.07
C ALA A 569 -3.63 8.87 -17.81
N SER A 570 -3.25 7.80 -17.12
CA SER A 570 -3.83 7.38 -15.83
C SER A 570 -3.73 8.50 -14.78
N MET A 571 -2.57 9.14 -14.67
CA MET A 571 -2.32 10.27 -13.75
C MET A 571 -3.17 11.52 -14.07
N ASP A 572 -3.44 11.81 -15.35
CA ASP A 572 -4.26 12.96 -15.75
C ASP A 572 -5.76 12.69 -15.64
N ALA A 573 -6.18 11.44 -15.87
CA ALA A 573 -7.55 10.99 -15.66
C ALA A 573 -7.92 11.07 -14.17
N THR A 574 -7.02 10.58 -13.31
CA THR A 574 -7.24 10.49 -11.86
C THR A 574 -7.04 11.84 -11.14
N GLN A 575 -6.05 12.65 -11.54
CA GLN A 575 -5.71 14.00 -11.06
C GLN A 575 -5.22 14.12 -9.61
N ASN A 576 -5.86 13.41 -8.68
CA ASN A 576 -5.46 13.22 -7.29
C ASN A 576 -5.32 11.72 -7.08
N TRP A 577 -4.09 11.23 -6.96
CA TRP A 577 -3.79 9.81 -7.09
C TRP A 577 -2.66 9.32 -6.19
N TYR A 578 -2.73 8.04 -5.87
CA TYR A 578 -1.66 7.30 -5.20
C TYR A 578 -1.37 6.02 -6.02
N PHE A 579 -0.15 5.89 -6.55
CA PHE A 579 0.21 4.72 -7.36
C PHE A 579 0.45 3.48 -6.47
N TRP A 580 -0.09 2.32 -6.85
CA TRP A 580 0.13 1.02 -6.21
C TRP A 580 1.25 0.26 -6.94
N THR A 581 2.46 0.13 -6.39
CA THR A 581 3.00 0.64 -5.11
C THR A 581 4.34 1.36 -5.37
N TRP A 582 4.93 1.98 -4.34
CA TRP A 582 6.26 2.59 -4.45
C TRP A 582 7.29 1.61 -5.02
N LYS A 583 7.37 0.39 -4.46
CA LYS A 583 8.26 -0.66 -4.98
C LYS A 583 7.75 -2.08 -4.68
N ILE A 584 8.18 -2.99 -5.54
CA ILE A 584 7.99 -4.44 -5.40
C ILE A 584 9.32 -5.07 -5.01
N GLY A 585 9.33 -5.94 -4.00
CA GLY A 585 10.50 -6.71 -3.60
C GLY A 585 10.85 -7.81 -4.62
N PRO A 586 12.15 -8.20 -4.74
CA PRO A 586 12.54 -9.30 -5.60
C PRO A 586 12.00 -10.65 -5.10
N ALA A 587 11.82 -11.59 -6.03
CA ALA A 587 11.68 -13.00 -5.71
C ALA A 587 13.04 -13.61 -5.26
N LEU A 588 13.06 -14.88 -4.85
CA LEU A 588 14.29 -15.57 -4.41
C LEU A 588 15.39 -15.68 -5.48
N ASP A 589 15.06 -15.43 -6.76
CA ASP A 589 16.01 -15.34 -7.88
C ASP A 589 16.63 -13.94 -8.07
N GLY A 590 16.24 -12.95 -7.25
CA GLY A 590 16.69 -11.58 -7.32
C GLY A 590 15.91 -10.68 -8.30
N VAL A 591 14.89 -11.20 -8.99
CA VAL A 591 14.13 -10.45 -10.01
C VAL A 591 12.84 -9.88 -9.44
N VAL A 592 12.52 -8.63 -9.75
CA VAL A 592 11.20 -8.04 -9.49
C VAL A 592 10.20 -8.61 -10.48
N ARG A 593 9.29 -9.46 -9.98
CA ARG A 593 8.36 -10.26 -10.81
C ARG A 593 7.00 -9.60 -11.11
N SER A 594 6.78 -8.38 -10.66
CA SER A 594 5.55 -7.59 -10.92
C SER A 594 5.87 -6.12 -11.33
N PRO A 595 6.76 -5.86 -12.31
CA PRO A 595 7.31 -4.53 -12.62
C PRO A 595 6.29 -3.45 -13.06
N LEU A 596 5.09 -3.82 -13.53
CA LEU A 596 4.00 -2.85 -13.81
C LEU A 596 3.47 -2.17 -12.52
N TRP A 597 3.82 -2.69 -11.36
CA TRP A 597 3.34 -2.29 -10.04
C TRP A 597 4.43 -1.64 -9.16
N SER A 598 5.56 -1.27 -9.75
CA SER A 598 6.72 -0.69 -9.04
C SER A 598 7.06 0.70 -9.58
N TYR A 599 6.73 1.75 -8.83
CA TYR A 599 7.02 3.14 -9.21
C TYR A 599 8.53 3.40 -9.30
N GLN A 600 9.28 3.00 -8.26
CA GLN A 600 10.73 3.16 -8.13
C GLN A 600 11.47 2.51 -9.32
N LEU A 601 11.20 1.22 -9.59
CA LEU A 601 11.82 0.51 -10.70
C LEU A 601 11.48 1.15 -12.06
N GLY A 602 10.29 1.74 -12.19
CA GLY A 602 9.87 2.44 -13.40
C GLY A 602 10.53 3.80 -13.62
N LEU A 603 10.92 4.51 -12.55
CA LEU A 603 11.80 5.67 -12.64
C LEU A 603 13.22 5.22 -13.06
N GLU A 604 13.80 4.28 -12.32
CA GLU A 604 15.16 3.77 -12.52
C GLU A 604 15.37 3.19 -13.93
N SER A 605 14.34 2.55 -14.48
CA SER A 605 14.39 1.86 -15.78
C SER A 605 13.79 2.66 -16.94
N GLY A 606 13.27 3.86 -16.70
CA GLY A 606 12.80 4.78 -17.74
C GLY A 606 11.47 4.43 -18.42
N TRP A 607 10.46 4.03 -17.65
CA TRP A 607 9.05 3.93 -18.13
C TRP A 607 8.05 4.70 -17.25
N MET A 608 8.50 5.46 -16.26
CA MET A 608 7.69 6.42 -15.50
C MET A 608 8.12 7.87 -15.81
N PRO A 609 7.23 8.86 -15.66
CA PRO A 609 7.63 10.26 -15.76
C PRO A 609 8.46 10.67 -14.53
N THR A 610 9.56 11.39 -14.77
CA THR A 610 10.42 11.92 -13.69
C THR A 610 9.84 13.18 -13.03
N ASP A 611 8.89 13.85 -13.68
CA ASP A 611 8.07 14.93 -13.12
C ASP A 611 6.58 14.56 -13.30
N PRO A 612 5.82 14.28 -12.23
CA PRO A 612 4.43 13.83 -12.32
C PRO A 612 3.50 14.89 -12.95
N ARG A 613 3.88 16.17 -12.97
CA ARG A 613 3.10 17.25 -13.57
C ARG A 613 3.07 17.18 -15.10
N THR A 614 3.98 16.42 -15.71
CA THR A 614 3.97 16.15 -17.17
C THR A 614 2.77 15.31 -17.63
N ALA A 615 1.98 14.78 -16.69
CA ALA A 615 0.66 14.20 -16.96
C ALA A 615 -0.39 15.26 -17.37
N ILE A 616 -0.29 16.51 -16.89
CA ILE A 616 -1.39 17.48 -16.99
C ILE A 616 -1.78 17.73 -18.46
N GLY A 617 -3.04 17.46 -18.80
CA GLY A 617 -3.62 17.67 -20.13
C GLY A 617 -3.41 16.51 -21.12
N LYS A 618 -2.82 15.39 -20.69
CA LYS A 618 -2.67 14.18 -21.52
C LYS A 618 -4.01 13.65 -22.04
N CYS A 619 -5.08 13.69 -21.24
CA CYS A 619 -6.40 13.23 -21.66
C CYS A 619 -7.04 14.17 -22.69
N ALA A 620 -6.86 15.48 -22.54
CA ALA A 620 -7.26 16.45 -23.56
C ALA A 620 -6.49 16.24 -24.88
N ALA A 621 -5.19 15.93 -24.81
CA ALA A 621 -4.38 15.57 -25.99
C ALA A 621 -4.76 14.23 -26.64
N ARG A 622 -5.51 13.35 -25.94
CA ARG A 622 -6.16 12.15 -26.52
C ARG A 622 -7.55 12.43 -27.10
N GLY A 623 -8.03 13.68 -27.06
CA GLY A 623 -9.37 14.05 -27.51
C GLY A 623 -10.49 13.64 -26.55
N VAL A 624 -10.18 13.22 -25.31
CA VAL A 624 -11.19 12.78 -24.34
C VAL A 624 -11.87 14.00 -23.73
N THR A 625 -13.13 14.21 -24.13
CA THR A 625 -14.02 15.24 -23.59
C THR A 625 -14.96 14.66 -22.55
N GLY A 626 -15.30 15.45 -21.51
CA GLY A 626 -16.30 15.06 -20.52
C GLY A 626 -16.55 16.20 -19.52
N PRO A 627 -17.40 15.98 -18.50
CA PRO A 627 -17.60 16.92 -17.39
C PRO A 627 -16.25 17.34 -16.80
N GLN A 628 -16.08 18.64 -16.57
CA GLN A 628 -14.89 19.20 -15.90
C GLN A 628 -15.29 19.63 -14.50
N PHE A 629 -14.53 19.20 -13.49
CA PHE A 629 -14.71 19.72 -12.14
C PHE A 629 -14.21 21.17 -12.07
N SER A 630 -14.95 22.04 -11.41
CA SER A 630 -14.69 23.50 -11.37
C SER A 630 -13.53 23.90 -10.45
N GLY A 631 -12.90 22.95 -9.76
CA GLY A 631 -11.95 23.22 -8.67
C GLY A 631 -12.60 23.72 -7.38
N THR A 632 -13.94 23.82 -7.32
CA THR A 632 -14.69 24.39 -6.19
C THR A 632 -15.58 23.35 -5.54
N TYR A 633 -15.35 23.08 -4.25
CA TYR A 633 -16.21 22.25 -3.41
C TYR A 633 -17.23 23.09 -2.63
N SER A 634 -18.30 22.46 -2.15
CA SER A 634 -19.20 23.05 -1.16
C SER A 634 -18.43 23.24 0.16
N ALA A 635 -18.64 24.35 0.86
CA ALA A 635 -17.87 24.70 2.05
C ALA A 635 -17.83 23.57 3.11
N TRP A 636 -18.95 22.88 3.35
CA TRP A 636 -19.02 21.77 4.30
C TRP A 636 -18.10 20.58 3.93
N GLN A 637 -17.89 20.30 2.64
CA GLN A 637 -17.04 19.19 2.15
C GLN A 637 -15.56 19.39 2.52
N THR A 638 -15.13 20.63 2.77
CA THR A 638 -13.76 20.99 3.18
C THR A 638 -13.68 21.54 4.60
N GLY A 639 -14.75 21.43 5.40
CA GLY A 639 -14.78 21.84 6.82
C GLY A 639 -15.09 23.31 7.06
N GLY A 640 -15.62 24.01 6.06
CA GLY A 640 -16.19 25.35 6.19
C GLY A 640 -17.66 25.35 6.64
N ALA A 641 -18.38 26.42 6.30
CA ALA A 641 -19.76 26.63 6.73
C ALA A 641 -20.69 25.45 6.34
N GLY A 642 -21.46 24.97 7.33
CA GLY A 642 -22.38 23.82 7.21
C GLY A 642 -21.77 22.46 7.55
N ALA A 643 -20.46 22.36 7.77
CA ALA A 643 -19.82 21.11 8.19
C ALA A 643 -20.45 20.54 9.48
N GLY A 644 -20.64 19.23 9.53
CA GLY A 644 -21.28 18.51 10.64
C GLY A 644 -22.81 18.64 10.70
N THR A 645 -23.42 19.52 9.90
CA THR A 645 -24.88 19.68 9.81
C THR A 645 -25.43 18.71 8.77
N ILE A 646 -25.39 17.41 9.07
CA ILE A 646 -25.82 16.35 8.15
C ILE A 646 -27.33 16.45 7.88
N ASP A 647 -27.73 16.24 6.62
CA ASP A 647 -29.13 16.17 6.21
C ASP A 647 -29.94 15.18 7.08
N PRO A 648 -31.03 15.61 7.75
CA PRO A 648 -31.86 14.73 8.58
C PRO A 648 -32.41 13.49 7.87
N ALA A 649 -32.63 13.54 6.55
CA ALA A 649 -33.07 12.37 5.78
C ALA A 649 -31.96 11.34 5.60
N ALA A 650 -30.70 11.77 5.49
CA ALA A 650 -29.54 10.89 5.47
C ALA A 650 -29.27 10.30 6.86
N VAL A 651 -29.41 11.10 7.93
CA VAL A 651 -29.35 10.61 9.31
C VAL A 651 -30.47 9.59 9.60
N ALA A 652 -31.70 9.83 9.13
CA ALA A 652 -32.80 8.88 9.30
C ALA A 652 -32.61 7.58 8.48
N SER A 653 -31.94 7.66 7.33
CA SER A 653 -31.73 6.52 6.42
C SER A 653 -30.56 5.62 6.83
N PHE A 654 -29.53 6.17 7.50
CA PHE A 654 -28.31 5.44 7.83
C PHE A 654 -28.02 5.36 9.35
N GLY A 655 -28.63 6.21 10.18
CA GLY A 655 -28.31 6.36 11.61
C GLY A 655 -28.75 5.22 12.52
N GLN A 656 -29.39 4.16 12.00
CA GLN A 656 -29.65 2.96 12.79
C GLN A 656 -28.36 2.15 12.95
N TRP A 657 -27.84 2.08 14.18
CA TRP A 657 -26.70 1.26 14.56
C TRP A 657 -27.06 0.30 15.71
N PRO A 658 -26.75 -1.03 15.62
CA PRO A 658 -26.31 -1.73 14.42
C PRO A 658 -27.39 -1.72 13.32
N PRO A 659 -27.04 -2.00 12.05
CA PRO A 659 -28.01 -2.10 10.95
C PRO A 659 -29.15 -3.08 11.28
N ALA A 660 -30.37 -2.87 10.76
CA ALA A 660 -31.52 -3.71 11.14
C ALA A 660 -31.30 -5.21 10.88
N THR A 661 -30.68 -5.53 9.74
CA THR A 661 -30.33 -6.88 9.29
C THR A 661 -28.85 -6.94 8.89
N ILE A 662 -28.28 -8.13 8.92
CA ILE A 662 -26.93 -8.43 8.45
C ILE A 662 -27.02 -9.44 7.31
N SER A 663 -26.15 -9.31 6.30
CA SER A 663 -26.12 -10.20 5.15
C SER A 663 -25.77 -11.64 5.56
N ASN A 664 -26.31 -12.63 4.84
CA ASN A 664 -26.06 -14.06 5.06
C ASN A 664 -26.33 -14.59 6.49
N VAL A 665 -27.33 -14.04 7.19
CA VAL A 665 -27.89 -14.62 8.43
C VAL A 665 -29.38 -14.29 8.56
N ASP A 666 -30.22 -15.30 8.84
CA ASP A 666 -31.67 -15.15 9.02
C ASP A 666 -32.00 -14.74 10.47
N ALA A 667 -31.55 -13.54 10.85
CA ALA A 667 -31.69 -13.00 12.19
C ALA A 667 -31.57 -11.46 12.20
N LEU A 668 -32.25 -10.80 13.13
CA LEU A 668 -32.05 -9.35 13.38
C LEU A 668 -30.65 -9.11 13.95
N ALA A 669 -30.00 -7.99 13.61
CA ALA A 669 -28.64 -7.72 14.10
C ALA A 669 -28.55 -7.67 15.64
N THR A 670 -29.61 -7.18 16.31
CA THR A 670 -29.76 -7.17 17.77
C THR A 670 -29.96 -8.56 18.40
N SER A 671 -30.05 -9.61 17.57
CA SER A 671 -30.07 -11.02 17.98
C SER A 671 -28.76 -11.77 17.74
N LEU A 672 -27.83 -11.18 16.98
CA LEU A 672 -26.51 -11.75 16.72
C LEU A 672 -25.56 -11.60 17.92
N PRO A 673 -24.44 -12.36 17.94
CA PRO A 673 -23.38 -12.14 18.90
C PRO A 673 -22.81 -10.72 18.91
N THR A 674 -22.50 -10.27 20.11
CA THR A 674 -21.78 -9.02 20.37
C THR A 674 -20.72 -9.23 21.46
N TYR A 675 -19.75 -8.34 21.48
CA TYR A 675 -18.75 -8.22 22.54
C TYR A 675 -19.20 -7.18 23.59
N THR A 676 -18.62 -7.23 24.80
CA THR A 676 -18.95 -6.30 25.90
C THR A 676 -17.78 -5.35 26.17
N ALA A 677 -18.07 -4.08 26.45
CA ALA A 677 -17.08 -3.04 26.68
C ALA A 677 -16.55 -3.07 28.13
N THR A 678 -15.57 -3.94 28.41
CA THR A 678 -14.98 -4.10 29.75
C THR A 678 -13.45 -4.12 29.78
N ALA A 679 -12.78 -4.06 28.62
CA ALA A 679 -11.31 -4.01 28.55
C ALA A 679 -10.79 -2.56 28.62
N SER A 680 -9.63 -2.35 29.24
CA SER A 680 -8.86 -1.11 29.07
C SER A 680 -8.42 -0.97 27.63
N ILE A 681 -8.56 0.23 27.05
CA ILE A 681 -8.13 0.47 25.67
C ILE A 681 -6.59 0.45 25.58
N PRO A 682 -6.00 -0.27 24.60
CA PRO A 682 -4.57 -0.16 24.32
C PRO A 682 -4.28 1.18 23.63
N SER A 683 -3.63 2.10 24.35
CA SER A 683 -3.14 3.36 23.81
C SER A 683 -1.92 3.15 22.90
N LEU A 684 -1.98 3.63 21.66
CA LEU A 684 -0.83 3.66 20.76
C LEU A 684 0.18 4.71 21.27
N THR A 685 1.28 4.28 21.89
CA THR A 685 2.24 5.22 22.51
C THR A 685 3.41 5.57 21.58
N PHE A 686 3.99 6.76 21.78
CA PHE A 686 5.28 7.10 21.19
C PHE A 686 6.40 6.36 21.92
N VAL A 687 6.99 5.35 21.26
CA VAL A 687 8.13 4.60 21.81
C VAL A 687 9.39 5.48 21.77
N THR A 688 9.68 6.15 22.89
CA THR A 688 10.92 6.91 23.06
C THR A 688 12.11 5.93 23.05
N PRO A 689 13.22 6.18 22.31
CA PRO A 689 14.32 5.22 22.15
C PRO A 689 15.13 4.94 23.43
N THR A 690 14.63 4.08 24.32
CA THR A 690 15.31 3.72 25.57
C THR A 690 16.38 2.62 25.38
N ALA A 691 17.61 3.08 25.16
CA ALA A 691 18.85 2.43 25.64
C ALA A 691 19.19 0.99 25.20
N THR A 692 18.56 0.42 24.16
CA THR A 692 18.86 -0.93 23.65
C THR A 692 19.72 -0.96 22.38
N GLY A 693 20.40 0.14 22.05
CA GLY A 693 21.45 0.18 21.01
C GLY A 693 20.99 0.03 19.56
N SER A 694 19.68 -0.10 19.29
CA SER A 694 19.15 -0.08 17.93
C SER A 694 19.15 1.33 17.36
N ALA A 695 19.45 1.44 16.06
CA ALA A 695 19.71 2.71 15.40
C ALA A 695 18.43 3.31 14.78
N ASP A 696 17.30 3.20 15.50
CA ASP A 696 15.93 3.45 15.03
C ASP A 696 15.44 4.89 15.20
N ALA A 697 16.22 5.73 15.89
CA ALA A 697 15.74 6.96 16.50
C ALA A 697 15.58 8.14 15.52
N ALA A 698 14.60 8.04 14.62
CA ALA A 698 14.21 9.13 13.71
C ALA A 698 13.77 10.39 14.47
N VAL A 699 13.29 10.19 15.70
CA VAL A 699 13.08 11.22 16.71
C VAL A 699 13.92 10.87 17.94
N THR A 700 15.13 11.43 18.02
CA THR A 700 15.87 11.58 19.29
C THR A 700 15.37 12.83 20.00
N ALA A 701 14.16 12.76 20.55
CA ALA A 701 13.59 13.85 21.34
C ALA A 701 14.51 14.16 22.54
N ALA A 702 14.85 15.44 22.74
CA ALA A 702 15.52 15.86 23.97
C ALA A 702 14.62 15.55 25.20
N PRO A 703 15.18 15.23 26.39
CA PRO A 703 14.39 14.83 27.58
C PRO A 703 13.38 15.86 28.13
N THR A 704 13.30 17.04 27.51
CA THR A 704 12.39 18.14 27.83
C THR A 704 11.23 18.29 26.85
N VAL A 705 11.17 17.46 25.79
CA VAL A 705 10.08 17.47 24.81
C VAL A 705 8.93 16.64 25.33
N SER A 706 7.73 17.23 25.42
CA SER A 706 6.51 16.46 25.65
C SER A 706 6.24 15.60 24.42
N VAL A 707 6.05 14.30 24.62
CA VAL A 707 5.54 13.38 23.60
C VAL A 707 4.10 13.05 23.94
N GLY A 708 3.21 13.12 22.95
CA GLY A 708 1.78 12.87 23.14
C GLY A 708 1.47 11.55 23.82
N SER A 709 0.40 11.54 24.61
CA SER A 709 -0.12 10.41 25.39
C SER A 709 -0.47 9.18 24.54
N GLY A 710 -0.73 9.36 23.24
CA GLY A 710 -1.43 8.39 22.41
C GLY A 710 -2.96 8.52 22.49
N TRP A 711 -3.47 9.55 23.16
CA TRP A 711 -4.90 9.75 23.42
C TRP A 711 -5.25 11.24 23.51
N PHE A 712 -6.07 11.74 22.58
CA PHE A 712 -6.38 13.16 22.41
C PHE A 712 -7.58 13.60 23.26
N ALA A 713 -8.70 12.88 23.20
CA ALA A 713 -9.91 13.21 23.94
C ALA A 713 -9.82 12.65 25.38
N ALA A 714 -9.27 13.43 26.30
CA ALA A 714 -9.20 13.08 27.73
C ALA A 714 -10.58 12.82 28.38
N GLN A 715 -11.66 13.30 27.76
CA GLN A 715 -13.05 13.01 28.13
C GLN A 715 -13.58 11.66 27.61
N ASP A 716 -12.93 11.04 26.62
CA ASP A 716 -13.34 9.74 26.12
C ASP A 716 -12.76 8.61 26.99
N THR A 717 -13.58 8.16 27.93
CA THR A 717 -13.25 7.08 28.88
C THR A 717 -14.03 5.80 28.62
N ALA A 718 -14.66 5.62 27.45
CA ALA A 718 -15.39 4.39 27.15
C ALA A 718 -14.40 3.22 26.98
N LEU A 719 -14.77 2.01 27.40
CA LEU A 719 -13.90 0.82 27.40
C LEU A 719 -13.85 0.13 26.03
N ALA A 720 -12.81 -0.66 25.79
CA ALA A 720 -12.69 -1.53 24.61
C ALA A 720 -13.55 -2.79 24.77
N VAL A 721 -13.99 -3.34 23.64
CA VAL A 721 -14.79 -4.57 23.59
C VAL A 721 -13.94 -5.84 23.76
N THR A 722 -14.49 -6.83 24.45
CA THR A 722 -13.87 -8.13 24.72
C THR A 722 -14.92 -9.24 24.67
N PRO A 723 -14.54 -10.53 24.44
CA PRO A 723 -15.47 -11.65 24.51
C PRO A 723 -16.24 -11.70 25.84
N VAL A 724 -17.55 -11.90 25.78
CA VAL A 724 -18.40 -12.03 26.97
C VAL A 724 -18.01 -13.31 27.72
N ALA A 725 -17.81 -13.20 29.03
CA ALA A 725 -17.38 -14.33 29.85
C ALA A 725 -18.36 -15.51 29.77
N GLY A 726 -17.83 -16.72 29.58
CA GLY A 726 -18.63 -17.95 29.44
C GLY A 726 -19.30 -18.15 28.07
N CYS A 727 -19.07 -17.27 27.09
CA CYS A 727 -19.70 -17.35 25.77
C CYS A 727 -18.82 -18.09 24.74
N THR A 728 -19.38 -19.11 24.09
CA THR A 728 -18.74 -19.84 23.00
C THR A 728 -19.13 -19.22 21.65
N TYR A 729 -18.33 -18.28 21.17
CA TYR A 729 -18.48 -17.69 19.85
C TYR A 729 -18.08 -18.69 18.74
N PRO A 730 -18.72 -18.67 17.56
CA PRO A 730 -18.19 -19.32 16.35
C PRO A 730 -16.97 -18.54 15.83
N ASN A 731 -16.12 -19.18 15.04
CA ASN A 731 -14.93 -18.59 14.41
C ASN A 731 -15.27 -17.27 13.68
N ALA A 732 -14.79 -16.14 14.21
CA ALA A 732 -15.04 -14.80 13.69
C ALA A 732 -14.57 -14.56 12.25
N TRP A 733 -13.75 -15.47 11.70
CA TRP A 733 -13.20 -15.44 10.34
C TRP A 733 -13.80 -16.51 9.40
N SER A 734 -14.85 -17.22 9.85
CA SER A 734 -15.55 -18.25 9.08
C SER A 734 -16.98 -18.56 9.60
N ALA A 735 -17.71 -17.55 10.08
CA ALA A 735 -19.02 -17.67 10.72
C ALA A 735 -20.22 -17.54 9.75
N VAL A 736 -20.00 -17.34 8.45
CA VAL A 736 -21.08 -17.30 7.45
C VAL A 736 -21.77 -18.67 7.38
N GLY A 737 -23.09 -18.69 7.59
CA GLY A 737 -23.87 -19.94 7.66
C GLY A 737 -23.73 -20.73 8.97
N SER A 738 -23.03 -20.22 9.99
CA SER A 738 -23.03 -20.83 11.33
C SER A 738 -24.39 -20.65 12.04
N PRO A 739 -24.74 -21.49 13.03
CA PRO A 739 -25.87 -21.23 13.91
C PRO A 739 -25.64 -19.98 14.77
N VAL A 740 -26.70 -19.22 15.07
CA VAL A 740 -26.64 -18.08 16.00
C VAL A 740 -26.56 -18.58 17.45
N PRO A 741 -25.50 -18.25 18.21
CA PRO A 741 -25.38 -18.62 19.63
C PRO A 741 -26.46 -17.96 20.50
N THR A 742 -27.03 -18.72 21.43
CA THR A 742 -28.14 -18.28 22.29
C THR A 742 -27.74 -17.32 23.42
N VAL A 743 -26.45 -17.26 23.80
CA VAL A 743 -25.97 -16.55 25.00
C VAL A 743 -24.95 -15.42 24.73
N CYS A 744 -24.43 -15.30 23.51
CA CYS A 744 -23.22 -14.51 23.21
C CYS A 744 -23.47 -13.00 23.03
N LYS A 745 -24.23 -12.37 23.94
CA LYS A 745 -24.55 -10.93 23.87
C LYS A 745 -23.89 -10.13 24.98
N GLY A 746 -23.23 -9.04 24.62
CA GLY A 746 -22.83 -7.99 25.55
C GLY A 746 -24.05 -7.23 26.10
N ALA A 747 -23.85 -6.61 27.26
CA ALA A 747 -24.74 -5.62 27.85
C ALA A 747 -24.39 -4.20 27.34
#